data_AF-G3AZC9-F1
#
_entry.id   AF-G3AZC9-F1
#
_cell.length_a   1.000
_cell.length_b   1.000
_cell.length_c   1.000
_cell.angle_alpha   90.00
_cell.angle_beta   90.00
_cell.angle_gamma   90.00
#
_symmetry.space_group_name_H-M   'P 1'
#
loop_
_entity.id
_entity.type
_entity.pdbx_description
1 polymer ?
#
loop_
_entity_poly.entity_id
_entity_poly.type
_entity_poly.pdbx_seq_one_letter_code
_entity_poly.pdbx_strand_id
1 'polypeptide(L)'
;MSEISFKDKVVVVTGAGGALGKHYCLEYAKRGAKVVVNDLGFKNGVSEAANKVVDEIKALGGIAVADYHNVLEGEKIIETAVKNFGTIHILINNAGILRDAQFKKMTPEQYQLIIDVHLNGAYKCTQAAWPYFRKQEYGRIVNTASPAGLYGNFGQANYSAAKSGLIGFAETLAKEGAKYNITANVIAPLARSPMTEGILPESILVQLGPEKIAPLVLYLTHEGVEANGQIFELAAGFYSQIRWQRSGGALFKPDSTFGAELVAKKFEEIVDFDDSSRPELLKNQNPHMVNDYLSLNEAARALKENDLSGAPKISLKDKVVLITGAGAGLGRDYALFFAKYGAKVVVNDFADPSKVVEEIKAAGGEAHGDQHDVGTQYTEIIDNVISKYGTIDVLVNNAGILRDKSFAKMTDKEWYQVQQVHLNGTFHLTRLAWPHFLEKKFGRVINISSTSGIYGNFGQTNYATAKAAIIGFSKTIAIEGAKSNIKVNTVAPHAETAMTLTIFSESDKNLYPPELVAPLLVFLASDDVPCTGELFEGGGGWIGNTRWQRSKGVVCKDKVVTPEFIRDNYSKIIDFTESSNPKSTGESSMEILSAVDPDEDDEDEEEEEDDDEEEIEAEPEFSYTDREVILYNIAVGAKAKELKYVYENDSDFQVVPTFGHLVIFNSPASMAFSKLLKNFNAMFLLHGEHYIKLEQYPIPTEAKVKTTFSPLAVTQKGTNTVVVQGSKSVDTETGELVFSNEATFFIRNCEGETKTYGERKTFATSLFTAPKSAPDFEATIPVSEDLAALYRLTGDRNPLHIDPAFAAGAKFDKPILHGMGTYGLSAKVLLDRFGAFDEIKARFTGIVFPGETLKVVAWKQGDVVIFQTHVVERGTIAINNAAIKLLGNKANL
;
A
#
# COMPACT_ATOMS: atom_id res chain seq x y z
N MET A 1 7.24 37.96 13.46
CA MET A 1 7.83 37.14 14.55
C MET A 1 9.32 36.99 14.32
N SER A 2 10.11 36.71 15.36
CA SER A 2 11.57 36.49 15.23
C SER A 2 11.87 35.19 14.48
N GLU A 3 13.05 35.12 13.86
CA GLU A 3 13.59 33.89 13.25
C GLU A 3 13.80 32.81 14.33
N ILE A 4 13.55 31.55 13.98
CA ILE A 4 13.79 30.38 14.83
C ILE A 4 15.30 30.23 15.02
N SER A 5 15.74 30.32 16.27
CA SER A 5 17.15 30.25 16.63
C SER A 5 17.45 28.97 17.41
N PHE A 6 18.61 28.39 17.13
CA PHE A 6 19.19 27.28 17.89
C PHE A 6 20.49 27.70 18.57
N LYS A 7 20.65 29.01 18.82
CA LYS A 7 21.86 29.55 19.44
C LYS A 7 22.19 28.77 20.71
N ASP A 8 23.43 28.28 20.75
CA ASP A 8 24.01 27.49 21.85
C ASP A 8 23.36 26.13 22.14
N LYS A 9 22.33 25.72 21.38
CA LYS A 9 21.82 24.34 21.45
C LYS A 9 22.84 23.38 20.84
N VAL A 10 22.97 22.21 21.47
CA VAL A 10 23.90 21.15 21.07
C VAL A 10 23.09 20.05 20.41
N VAL A 11 23.39 19.76 19.15
CA VAL A 11 22.62 18.89 18.28
C VAL A 11 23.48 17.72 17.86
N VAL A 12 23.02 16.50 18.12
CA VAL A 12 23.62 15.28 17.57
C VAL A 12 22.73 14.78 16.44
N VAL A 13 23.32 14.58 15.26
CA VAL A 13 22.64 13.98 14.10
C VAL A 13 23.37 12.70 13.72
N THR A 14 22.68 11.56 13.74
CA THR A 14 23.27 10.27 13.34
C THR A 14 23.13 10.03 11.84
N GLY A 15 24.12 9.39 11.21
CA GLY A 15 24.16 9.16 9.76
C GLY A 15 24.17 10.47 8.95
N ALA A 16 25.02 11.40 9.36
CA ALA A 16 25.04 12.78 8.89
C ALA A 16 26.11 13.09 7.84
N GLY A 17 26.80 12.08 7.29
CA GLY A 17 27.79 12.26 6.25
C GLY A 17 27.23 12.65 4.88
N GLY A 18 25.92 12.53 4.67
CA GLY A 18 25.24 12.86 3.41
C GLY A 18 23.73 13.06 3.54
N ALA A 19 23.07 13.32 2.40
CA ALA A 19 21.62 13.43 2.24
C ALA A 19 20.93 14.27 3.35
N LEU A 20 19.85 13.74 3.95
CA LEU A 20 19.05 14.38 5.00
C LEU A 20 19.91 14.82 6.20
N GLY A 21 20.72 13.91 6.74
CA GLY A 21 21.52 14.18 7.94
C GLY A 21 22.53 15.31 7.74
N LYS A 22 23.22 15.34 6.59
CA LYS A 22 24.10 16.47 6.22
C LYS A 22 23.33 17.78 6.20
N HIS A 23 22.16 17.79 5.56
CA HIS A 23 21.37 19.01 5.41
C HIS A 23 20.85 19.54 6.75
N TYR A 24 20.41 18.65 7.66
CA TYR A 24 20.05 19.04 9.03
C TYR A 24 21.23 19.73 9.74
N CYS A 25 22.42 19.14 9.68
CA CYS A 25 23.61 19.70 10.33
C CYS A 25 23.91 21.13 9.84
N LEU A 26 23.83 21.38 8.54
CA LEU A 26 24.04 22.70 7.95
C LEU A 26 22.98 23.71 8.42
N GLU A 27 21.70 23.34 8.40
CA GLU A 27 20.60 24.24 8.77
C GLU A 27 20.56 24.55 10.28
N TYR A 28 20.93 23.58 11.14
CA TYR A 28 21.12 23.83 12.57
C TYR A 28 22.31 24.76 12.84
N ALA A 29 23.47 24.50 12.22
CA ALA A 29 24.66 25.31 12.40
C ALA A 29 24.46 26.76 11.92
N LYS A 30 23.78 26.94 10.77
CA LYS A 30 23.37 28.25 10.24
C LYS A 30 22.54 29.06 11.22
N ARG A 31 21.78 28.40 12.11
CA ARG A 31 20.95 29.01 13.15
C ARG A 31 21.61 29.04 14.54
N GLY A 32 22.93 28.87 14.59
CA GLY A 32 23.74 29.06 15.79
C GLY A 32 23.90 27.83 16.69
N ALA A 33 23.49 26.64 16.23
CA ALA A 33 23.70 25.41 16.96
C ALA A 33 25.17 24.95 16.94
N LYS A 34 25.54 24.14 17.94
CA LYS A 34 26.80 23.39 18.01
C LYS A 34 26.51 21.94 17.60
N VAL A 35 27.06 21.48 16.49
CA VAL A 35 26.61 20.24 15.85
C VAL A 35 27.64 19.12 16.00
N VAL A 36 27.20 17.93 16.43
CA VAL A 36 27.95 16.69 16.32
C VAL A 36 27.46 15.95 15.07
N VAL A 37 28.35 15.82 14.10
CA VAL A 37 28.10 15.13 12.84
C VAL A 37 28.56 13.68 12.99
N ASN A 38 27.66 12.77 13.34
CA ASN A 38 27.98 11.35 13.43
C ASN A 38 27.80 10.67 12.07
N ASP A 39 28.82 9.97 11.59
CA ASP A 39 28.74 9.11 10.42
C ASP A 39 29.76 7.98 10.55
N LEU A 40 29.34 6.73 10.31
CA LEU A 40 30.19 5.56 10.58
C LEU A 40 31.48 5.59 9.73
N GLY A 41 32.63 5.53 10.40
CA GLY A 41 33.92 5.43 9.73
C GLY A 41 34.16 4.02 9.17
N PHE A 42 34.20 3.87 7.84
CA PHE A 42 34.49 2.56 7.23
C PHE A 42 35.99 2.20 7.27
N LYS A 43 36.86 3.09 6.78
CA LYS A 43 38.29 2.83 6.62
C LYS A 43 39.08 3.50 7.74
N ASN A 44 39.88 2.73 8.48
CA ASN A 44 40.67 3.17 9.64
C ASN A 44 39.86 3.77 10.81
N GLY A 45 38.53 3.58 10.84
CA GLY A 45 37.66 4.14 11.87
C GLY A 45 37.41 5.65 11.75
N VAL A 46 37.69 6.25 10.59
CA VAL A 46 37.46 7.68 10.30
C VAL A 46 36.41 7.81 9.19
N SER A 47 35.45 8.73 9.34
CA SER A 47 34.52 9.10 8.26
C SER A 47 34.95 10.40 7.59
N GLU A 48 35.48 10.29 6.37
CA GLU A 48 35.73 11.45 5.50
C GLU A 48 34.44 12.22 5.17
N ALA A 49 33.29 11.53 5.17
CA ALA A 49 32.00 12.17 4.94
C ALA A 49 31.62 13.10 6.10
N ALA A 50 31.75 12.64 7.36
CA ALA A 50 31.55 13.51 8.52
C ALA A 50 32.51 14.70 8.54
N ASN A 51 33.80 14.46 8.24
CA ASN A 51 34.82 15.53 8.19
C ASN A 51 34.46 16.62 7.18
N LYS A 52 34.05 16.24 5.96
CA LYS A 52 33.63 17.21 4.94
C LYS A 52 32.47 18.09 5.39
N VAL A 53 31.47 17.52 6.07
CA VAL A 53 30.33 18.29 6.58
C VAL A 53 30.78 19.24 7.70
N VAL A 54 31.65 18.78 8.60
CA VAL A 54 32.21 19.62 9.66
C VAL A 54 33.04 20.78 9.10
N ASP A 55 33.88 20.51 8.10
CA ASP A 55 34.70 21.53 7.44
C ASP A 55 33.82 22.56 6.71
N GLU A 56 32.76 22.11 6.05
CA GLU A 56 31.77 22.98 5.41
C GLU A 56 31.07 23.89 6.44
N ILE A 57 30.63 23.34 7.58
CA ILE A 57 30.03 24.11 8.67
C ILE A 57 31.01 25.16 9.21
N LYS A 58 32.27 24.78 9.45
CA LYS A 58 33.31 25.70 9.95
C LYS A 58 33.64 26.79 8.94
N ALA A 59 33.70 26.46 7.64
CA ALA A 59 33.93 27.42 6.58
C ALA A 59 32.81 28.48 6.48
N LEU A 60 31.58 28.09 6.84
CA LEU A 60 30.42 28.99 6.93
C LEU A 60 30.31 29.70 8.30
N GLY A 61 31.30 29.55 9.19
CA GLY A 61 31.36 30.22 10.50
C GLY A 61 30.57 29.53 11.62
N GLY A 62 30.06 28.32 11.38
CA GLY A 62 29.36 27.51 12.39
C GLY A 62 30.32 26.68 13.26
N ILE A 63 29.75 25.99 14.26
CA ILE A 63 30.49 25.15 15.21
C ILE A 63 30.09 23.70 15.02
N ALA A 64 31.03 22.84 14.64
CA ALA A 64 30.79 21.41 14.53
C ALA A 64 32.01 20.55 14.88
N VAL A 65 31.74 19.31 15.29
CA VAL A 65 32.72 18.24 15.51
C VAL A 65 32.22 16.95 14.87
N ALA A 66 33.14 16.15 14.33
CA ALA A 66 32.80 14.85 13.74
C ALA A 66 32.80 13.76 14.80
N ASP A 67 31.95 12.76 14.61
CA ASP A 67 31.96 11.50 15.34
C ASP A 67 31.90 10.33 14.35
N TYR A 68 32.65 9.26 14.61
CA TYR A 68 32.81 8.14 13.67
C TYR A 68 32.26 6.82 14.18
N HIS A 69 31.63 6.82 15.36
CA HIS A 69 31.21 5.60 16.05
C HIS A 69 29.97 4.99 15.40
N ASN A 70 29.83 3.68 15.59
CA ASN A 70 28.60 2.99 15.23
C ASN A 70 27.46 3.47 16.14
N VAL A 71 26.24 3.60 15.60
CA VAL A 71 25.06 4.01 16.39
C VAL A 71 24.71 3.05 17.53
N LEU A 72 25.19 1.80 17.48
CA LEU A 72 25.12 0.86 18.60
C LEU A 72 26.04 1.24 19.78
N GLU A 73 27.05 2.07 19.55
CA GLU A 73 27.95 2.66 20.54
C GLU A 73 27.47 4.08 20.92
N GLY A 74 26.16 4.23 21.11
CA GLY A 74 25.51 5.52 21.36
C GLY A 74 26.12 6.30 22.53
N GLU A 75 26.66 5.61 23.55
CA GLU A 75 27.38 6.24 24.65
C GLU A 75 28.59 7.05 24.19
N LYS A 76 29.34 6.57 23.20
CA LYS A 76 30.52 7.26 22.65
C LYS A 76 30.12 8.46 21.81
N ILE A 77 29.04 8.35 21.04
CA ILE A 77 28.49 9.45 20.25
C ILE A 77 28.08 10.61 21.16
N ILE A 78 27.35 10.31 22.23
CA ILE A 78 26.92 11.34 23.20
C ILE A 78 28.12 11.85 24.00
N GLU A 79 29.11 11.01 24.31
CA GLU A 79 30.36 11.44 24.94
C GLU A 79 31.11 12.46 24.08
N THR A 80 31.12 12.31 22.75
CA THR A 80 31.67 13.32 21.83
C THR A 80 30.98 14.67 21.98
N ALA A 81 29.65 14.71 22.10
CA ALA A 81 28.90 15.96 22.35
C ALA A 81 29.29 16.60 23.69
N VAL A 82 29.34 15.79 24.75
CA VAL A 82 29.64 16.26 26.11
C VAL A 82 31.07 16.74 26.25
N LYS A 83 32.06 16.04 25.67
CA LYS A 83 33.48 16.45 25.70
C LYS A 83 33.71 17.79 25.01
N ASN A 84 33.03 18.04 23.90
CA ASN A 84 33.25 19.24 23.10
C ASN A 84 32.37 20.43 23.54
N PHE A 85 31.14 20.16 23.98
CA PHE A 85 30.12 21.18 24.19
C PHE A 85 29.44 21.14 25.57
N GLY A 86 29.83 20.19 26.44
CA GLY A 86 29.40 20.10 27.84
C GLY A 86 28.06 19.40 28.08
N THR A 87 27.21 19.26 27.05
CA THR A 87 25.89 18.60 27.14
C THR A 87 25.38 18.21 25.74
N ILE A 88 24.16 17.67 25.66
CA ILE A 88 23.34 17.52 24.46
C ILE A 88 21.95 18.12 24.71
N HIS A 89 21.35 18.75 23.70
CA HIS A 89 19.98 19.30 23.79
C HIS A 89 19.01 18.65 22.79
N ILE A 90 19.51 18.28 21.61
CA ILE A 90 18.69 17.76 20.51
C ILE A 90 19.36 16.50 19.94
N LEU A 91 18.59 15.44 19.77
CA LEU A 91 19.02 14.19 19.13
C LEU A 91 18.14 13.89 17.92
N ILE A 92 18.77 13.79 16.74
CA ILE A 92 18.10 13.38 15.50
C ILE A 92 18.53 11.95 15.18
N ASN A 93 17.65 10.99 15.42
CA ASN A 93 17.84 9.59 15.08
C ASN A 93 17.55 9.37 13.59
N ASN A 94 18.56 9.65 12.76
CA ASN A 94 18.46 9.66 11.30
C ASN A 94 19.24 8.52 10.61
N ALA A 95 20.27 7.96 11.26
CA ALA A 95 21.09 6.91 10.66
C ALA A 95 20.25 5.76 10.07
N GLY A 96 20.65 5.30 8.89
CA GLY A 96 19.90 4.28 8.19
C GLY A 96 20.64 3.64 7.04
N ILE A 97 20.22 2.42 6.71
CA ILE A 97 20.71 1.60 5.61
C ILE A 97 19.55 0.77 5.04
N LEU A 98 19.70 0.23 3.83
CA LEU A 98 18.70 -0.65 3.22
C LEU A 98 19.29 -2.03 2.95
N ARG A 99 18.47 -3.07 3.12
CA ARG A 99 18.75 -4.48 2.79
C ARG A 99 17.45 -5.11 2.34
N ASP A 100 16.94 -4.57 1.25
CA ASP A 100 15.65 -4.98 0.68
C ASP A 100 15.77 -6.40 0.12
N ALA A 101 14.77 -7.21 0.43
CA ALA A 101 14.62 -8.57 -0.03
C ALA A 101 13.16 -8.98 0.14
N GLN A 102 12.58 -9.62 -0.88
CA GLN A 102 11.34 -10.38 -0.71
C GLN A 102 11.46 -11.25 0.55
N PHE A 103 10.40 -11.32 1.36
CA PHE A 103 10.39 -11.99 2.65
C PHE A 103 10.89 -13.44 2.55
N LYS A 104 10.53 -14.17 1.49
CA LYS A 104 11.02 -15.54 1.22
C LYS A 104 12.54 -15.65 1.01
N LYS A 105 13.22 -14.54 0.69
CA LYS A 105 14.67 -14.44 0.45
C LYS A 105 15.41 -13.71 1.57
N MET A 106 14.70 -13.06 2.50
CA MET A 106 15.29 -12.26 3.55
C MET A 106 15.99 -13.15 4.59
N THR A 107 17.28 -12.92 4.81
CA THR A 107 18.05 -13.70 5.79
C THR A 107 17.93 -13.12 7.21
N PRO A 108 18.12 -13.94 8.26
CA PRO A 108 18.26 -13.47 9.65
C PRO A 108 19.23 -12.31 9.83
N GLU A 109 20.37 -12.36 9.16
CA GLU A 109 21.44 -11.36 9.27
C GLU A 109 21.02 -10.04 8.61
N GLN A 110 20.36 -10.11 7.45
CA GLN A 110 19.80 -8.93 6.80
C GLN A 110 18.71 -8.27 7.65
N TYR A 111 17.85 -9.08 8.27
CA TYR A 111 16.81 -8.58 9.17
C TYR A 111 17.44 -7.88 10.39
N GLN A 112 18.29 -8.59 11.12
CA GLN A 112 18.91 -8.09 12.35
C GLN A 112 19.75 -6.84 12.10
N LEU A 113 20.50 -6.77 10.99
CA LEU A 113 21.29 -5.59 10.64
C LEU A 113 20.43 -4.32 10.50
N ILE A 114 19.25 -4.43 9.88
CA ILE A 114 18.33 -3.29 9.74
C ILE A 114 17.73 -2.89 11.09
N ILE A 115 17.29 -3.87 11.89
CA ILE A 115 16.80 -3.60 13.26
C ILE A 115 17.89 -2.92 14.09
N ASP A 116 19.14 -3.38 13.99
CA ASP A 116 20.25 -2.85 14.77
C ASP A 116 20.55 -1.39 14.45
N VAL A 117 20.69 -1.05 13.16
CA VAL A 117 21.04 0.32 12.77
C VAL A 117 19.90 1.30 13.05
N HIS A 118 18.67 0.95 12.68
CA HIS A 118 17.55 1.88 12.74
C HIS A 118 16.91 1.97 14.12
N LEU A 119 16.71 0.83 14.77
CA LEU A 119 15.91 0.75 16.00
C LEU A 119 16.81 0.70 17.24
N ASN A 120 17.75 -0.25 17.28
CA ASN A 120 18.65 -0.38 18.43
C ASN A 120 19.65 0.78 18.49
N GLY A 121 20.09 1.32 17.34
CA GLY A 121 20.92 2.51 17.27
C GLY A 121 20.23 3.75 17.85
N ALA A 122 18.95 3.95 17.52
CA ALA A 122 18.14 5.03 18.11
C ALA A 122 17.96 4.84 19.62
N TYR A 123 17.68 3.62 20.07
CA TYR A 123 17.64 3.28 21.49
C TYR A 123 18.95 3.63 22.21
N LYS A 124 20.10 3.18 21.69
CA LYS A 124 21.42 3.39 22.28
C LYS A 124 21.78 4.87 22.40
N CYS A 125 21.60 5.62 21.31
CA CYS A 125 21.88 7.06 21.31
C CYS A 125 20.95 7.80 22.29
N THR A 126 19.66 7.45 22.29
CA THR A 126 18.66 8.11 23.14
C THR A 126 18.87 7.77 24.62
N GLN A 127 19.18 6.51 24.95
CA GLN A 127 19.49 6.07 26.31
C GLN A 127 20.71 6.81 26.86
N ALA A 128 21.75 7.01 26.05
CA ALA A 128 22.94 7.77 26.45
C ALA A 128 22.67 9.28 26.61
N ALA A 129 21.77 9.86 25.80
CA ALA A 129 21.37 11.27 25.91
C ALA A 129 20.43 11.55 27.10
N TRP A 130 19.60 10.57 27.47
CA TRP A 130 18.51 10.72 28.43
C TRP A 130 18.93 11.30 29.81
N PRO A 131 20.05 10.90 30.43
CA PRO A 131 20.49 11.49 31.71
C PRO A 131 20.78 12.99 31.60
N TYR A 132 21.33 13.45 30.48
CA TYR A 132 21.62 14.87 30.25
C TYR A 132 20.34 15.66 30.06
N PHE A 133 19.43 15.15 29.23
CA PHE A 133 18.12 15.78 29.02
C PHE A 133 17.34 15.93 30.33
N ARG A 134 17.31 14.88 31.15
CA ARG A 134 16.64 14.92 32.46
C ARG A 134 17.30 15.88 33.43
N LYS A 135 18.64 15.91 33.47
CA LYS A 135 19.38 16.78 34.39
C LYS A 135 19.16 18.27 34.09
N GLN A 136 19.06 18.62 32.81
CA GLN A 136 18.89 20.01 32.38
C GLN A 136 17.42 20.39 32.14
N GLU A 137 16.47 19.47 32.39
CA GLU A 137 15.03 19.65 32.15
C GLU A 137 14.72 20.20 30.74
N TYR A 138 15.43 19.66 29.75
CA TYR A 138 15.23 19.99 28.35
C TYR A 138 15.79 18.88 27.45
N GLY A 139 15.00 18.42 26.50
CA GLY A 139 15.46 17.55 25.42
C GLY A 139 14.50 17.56 24.24
N ARG A 140 15.01 17.38 23.03
CA ARG A 140 14.20 17.22 21.82
C ARG A 140 14.71 16.04 21.01
N ILE A 141 13.82 15.13 20.67
CA ILE A 141 14.14 13.91 19.94
C ILE A 141 13.28 13.85 18.68
N VAL A 142 13.91 13.61 17.53
CA VAL A 142 13.20 13.28 16.29
C VAL A 142 13.66 11.90 15.84
N ASN A 143 12.70 11.00 15.68
CA ASN A 143 12.91 9.68 15.11
C ASN A 143 12.49 9.69 13.63
N THR A 144 13.40 9.29 12.74
CA THR A 144 13.09 9.20 11.32
C THR A 144 12.46 7.84 11.01
N ALA A 145 11.13 7.79 10.90
CA ALA A 145 10.36 6.67 10.37
C ALA A 145 10.38 6.69 8.81
N SER A 146 9.32 6.21 8.18
CA SER A 146 9.07 6.27 6.73
C SER A 146 7.62 5.84 6.43
N PRO A 147 7.09 6.14 5.22
CA PRO A 147 5.84 5.55 4.76
C PRO A 147 5.83 4.00 4.82
N ALA A 148 6.96 3.33 4.56
CA ALA A 148 7.07 1.88 4.72
C ALA A 148 6.84 1.43 6.18
N GLY A 149 7.25 2.22 7.16
CA GLY A 149 6.94 1.97 8.57
C GLY A 149 5.45 2.14 8.91
N LEU A 150 4.78 3.08 8.25
CA LEU A 150 3.35 3.35 8.47
C LEU A 150 2.47 2.28 7.79
N TYR A 151 2.75 1.96 6.53
CA TYR A 151 1.84 1.21 5.67
C TYR A 151 2.34 -0.19 5.30
N GLY A 152 3.60 -0.50 5.60
CA GLY A 152 4.28 -1.63 4.98
C GLY A 152 4.72 -1.30 3.56
N ASN A 153 5.74 -2.00 3.08
CA ASN A 153 6.21 -1.92 1.70
C ASN A 153 6.79 -3.27 1.29
N PHE A 154 6.53 -3.70 0.06
CA PHE A 154 6.97 -5.00 -0.45
C PHE A 154 8.50 -5.12 -0.40
N GLY A 155 9.01 -6.28 0.02
CA GLY A 155 10.46 -6.55 0.09
C GLY A 155 11.19 -5.80 1.20
N GLN A 156 10.47 -5.14 2.10
CA GLN A 156 11.04 -4.29 3.16
C GLN A 156 10.61 -4.72 4.58
N ALA A 157 10.34 -6.00 4.81
CA ALA A 157 9.80 -6.48 6.10
C ALA A 157 10.65 -6.07 7.31
N ASN A 158 11.98 -6.10 7.17
CA ASN A 158 12.94 -5.63 8.18
C ASN A 158 12.88 -4.10 8.40
N TYR A 159 12.82 -3.33 7.31
CA TYR A 159 12.80 -1.88 7.33
C TYR A 159 11.46 -1.35 7.87
N SER A 160 10.32 -1.85 7.37
CA SER A 160 8.99 -1.53 7.90
C SER A 160 8.90 -1.83 9.39
N ALA A 161 9.45 -2.97 9.84
CA ALA A 161 9.49 -3.30 11.26
C ALA A 161 10.29 -2.28 12.08
N ALA A 162 11.51 -1.94 11.66
CA ALA A 162 12.32 -0.96 12.37
C ALA A 162 11.66 0.43 12.41
N LYS A 163 11.11 0.89 11.28
CA LYS A 163 10.51 2.21 11.12
C LYS A 163 9.19 2.35 11.89
N SER A 164 8.37 1.30 11.92
CA SER A 164 7.19 1.24 12.78
C SER A 164 7.57 1.17 14.27
N GLY A 165 8.63 0.43 14.62
CA GLY A 165 9.15 0.37 15.99
C GLY A 165 9.52 1.74 16.57
N LEU A 166 10.05 2.64 15.73
CA LEU A 166 10.40 4.01 16.12
C LEU A 166 9.18 4.87 16.51
N ILE A 167 7.98 4.50 16.08
CA ILE A 167 6.72 5.18 16.43
C ILE A 167 6.39 4.92 17.90
N GLY A 168 6.21 3.65 18.27
CA GLY A 168 5.95 3.27 19.67
C GLY A 168 7.11 3.65 20.61
N PHE A 169 8.34 3.70 20.10
CA PHE A 169 9.49 4.26 20.82
C PHE A 169 9.29 5.75 21.13
N ALA A 170 8.96 6.57 20.13
CA ALA A 170 8.75 8.00 20.29
C ALA A 170 7.56 8.34 21.20
N GLU A 171 6.41 7.69 21.02
CA GLU A 171 5.22 7.91 21.85
C GLU A 171 5.48 7.55 23.32
N THR A 172 6.26 6.50 23.57
CA THR A 172 6.66 6.13 24.93
C THR A 172 7.61 7.17 25.53
N LEU A 173 8.64 7.58 24.79
CA LEU A 173 9.57 8.62 25.24
C LEU A 173 8.86 9.94 25.51
N ALA A 174 7.88 10.30 24.69
CA ALA A 174 7.04 11.50 24.87
C ALA A 174 6.33 11.49 26.22
N LYS A 175 5.73 10.35 26.59
CA LYS A 175 5.06 10.14 27.90
C LYS A 175 6.05 10.16 29.07
N GLU A 176 7.21 9.51 28.93
CA GLU A 176 8.24 9.48 29.99
C GLU A 176 8.95 10.82 30.19
N GLY A 177 9.15 11.54 29.09
CA GLY A 177 9.93 12.76 28.98
C GLY A 177 9.16 14.02 29.36
N ALA A 178 7.82 14.02 29.27
CA ALA A 178 6.98 15.20 29.43
C ALA A 178 7.30 16.02 30.70
N LYS A 179 7.43 15.34 31.85
CA LYS A 179 7.74 16.01 33.14
C LYS A 179 9.14 16.64 33.23
N TYR A 180 10.03 16.31 32.30
CA TYR A 180 11.38 16.87 32.20
C TYR A 180 11.51 17.81 30.98
N ASN A 181 10.40 18.22 30.37
CA ASN A 181 10.40 19.00 29.12
C ASN A 181 11.27 18.33 28.04
N ILE A 182 11.14 17.00 27.94
CA ILE A 182 11.71 16.21 26.86
C ILE A 182 10.58 15.82 25.93
N THR A 183 10.67 16.23 24.67
CA THR A 183 9.71 15.82 23.64
C THR A 183 10.34 14.85 22.65
N ALA A 184 9.52 13.92 22.14
CA ALA A 184 9.92 12.97 21.12
C ALA A 184 8.83 12.91 20.05
N ASN A 185 9.20 13.17 18.79
CA ASN A 185 8.29 13.15 17.65
C ASN A 185 8.84 12.30 16.51
N VAL A 186 7.98 11.95 15.57
CA VAL A 186 8.32 11.10 14.43
C VAL A 186 8.10 11.87 13.13
N ILE A 187 9.04 11.74 12.21
CA ILE A 187 8.82 12.13 10.81
C ILE A 187 8.83 10.88 9.93
N ALA A 188 7.95 10.85 8.94
CA ALA A 188 7.86 9.83 7.90
C ALA A 188 8.06 10.51 6.53
N PRO A 189 9.31 10.86 6.18
CA PRO A 189 9.57 11.51 4.91
C PRO A 189 9.43 10.51 3.76
N LEU A 190 8.73 10.91 2.70
CA LEU A 190 8.80 10.20 1.42
C LEU A 190 10.14 10.54 0.75
N ALA A 191 10.88 9.51 0.38
CA ALA A 191 12.17 9.65 -0.31
C ALA A 191 12.03 9.23 -1.77
N ARG A 192 12.93 9.72 -2.62
CA ARG A 192 13.08 9.19 -3.98
C ARG A 192 13.42 7.70 -3.92
N SER A 193 12.64 6.89 -4.61
CA SER A 193 12.84 5.47 -4.87
C SER A 193 12.79 5.19 -6.38
N PRO A 194 13.29 4.03 -6.85
CA PRO A 194 13.12 3.62 -8.25
C PRO A 194 11.65 3.59 -8.71
N MET A 195 10.71 3.31 -7.78
CA MET A 195 9.26 3.37 -8.01
C MET A 195 8.81 4.81 -8.30
N THR A 196 9.29 5.80 -7.54
CA THR A 196 8.97 7.22 -7.79
C THR A 196 9.73 7.81 -9.00
N GLU A 197 10.92 7.32 -9.34
CA GLU A 197 11.72 7.83 -10.47
C GLU A 197 11.13 7.47 -11.85
N GLY A 198 10.36 6.38 -11.94
CA GLY A 198 9.70 5.94 -13.17
C GLY A 198 8.31 6.53 -13.40
N ILE A 199 7.67 7.04 -12.34
CA ILE A 199 6.28 7.51 -12.32
C ILE A 199 6.20 9.04 -12.27
N LEU A 200 7.13 9.71 -11.56
CA LEU A 200 7.04 11.14 -11.29
C LEU A 200 7.82 12.00 -12.30
N PRO A 201 7.28 13.18 -12.69
CA PRO A 201 8.03 14.18 -13.45
C PRO A 201 9.32 14.60 -12.73
N GLU A 202 10.38 14.89 -13.50
CA GLU A 202 11.65 15.38 -12.95
C GLU A 202 11.46 16.66 -12.11
N SER A 203 10.48 17.50 -12.46
CA SER A 203 10.11 18.70 -11.69
C SER A 203 9.62 18.40 -10.27
N ILE A 204 8.99 17.25 -10.04
CA ILE A 204 8.53 16.80 -8.72
C ILE A 204 9.64 16.03 -8.00
N LEU A 205 10.40 15.19 -8.72
CA LEU A 205 11.58 14.54 -8.17
C LEU A 205 12.55 15.58 -7.59
N VAL A 206 12.83 16.67 -8.30
CA VAL A 206 13.65 17.80 -7.82
C VAL A 206 13.15 18.36 -6.48
N GLN A 207 11.84 18.31 -6.21
CA GLN A 207 11.26 18.79 -4.94
C GLN A 207 11.37 17.77 -3.79
N LEU A 208 11.58 16.48 -4.06
CA LEU A 208 11.86 15.44 -3.05
C LEU A 208 13.29 15.53 -2.50
N GLY A 209 13.69 16.72 -2.08
CA GLY A 209 15.02 17.02 -1.55
C GLY A 209 15.03 17.27 -0.03
N PRO A 210 16.18 17.10 0.63
CA PRO A 210 16.36 17.37 2.06
C PRO A 210 15.91 18.75 2.53
N GLU A 211 15.99 19.75 1.66
CA GLU A 211 15.58 21.14 1.92
C GLU A 211 14.08 21.30 2.17
N LYS A 212 13.27 20.37 1.69
CA LYS A 212 11.83 20.32 2.01
C LYS A 212 11.55 19.53 3.28
N ILE A 213 12.48 18.73 3.79
CA ILE A 213 12.27 17.91 4.99
C ILE A 213 12.76 18.61 6.27
N ALA A 214 13.93 19.25 6.19
CA ALA A 214 14.56 19.89 7.35
C ALA A 214 13.71 20.94 8.08
N PRO A 215 12.89 21.78 7.42
CA PRO A 215 12.07 22.78 8.11
C PRO A 215 11.21 22.23 9.25
N LEU A 216 10.53 21.09 9.02
CA LEU A 216 9.72 20.45 10.05
C LEU A 216 10.60 19.88 11.17
N VAL A 217 11.73 19.26 10.85
CA VAL A 217 12.68 18.73 11.84
C VAL A 217 13.22 19.83 12.75
N LEU A 218 13.59 20.98 12.18
CA LEU A 218 14.01 22.13 12.95
C LEU A 218 12.87 22.62 13.83
N TYR A 219 11.67 22.83 13.27
CA TYR A 219 10.53 23.30 14.05
C TYR A 219 10.23 22.38 15.23
N LEU A 220 10.12 21.06 15.02
CA LEU A 220 9.82 20.06 16.06
C LEU A 220 10.84 20.00 17.21
N THR A 221 12.04 20.58 17.03
CA THR A 221 13.09 20.62 18.05
C THR A 221 13.35 22.03 18.60
N HIS A 222 12.54 23.00 18.20
CA HIS A 222 12.57 24.33 18.79
C HIS A 222 12.00 24.30 20.22
N GLU A 223 12.47 25.20 21.08
CA GLU A 223 12.11 25.20 22.50
C GLU A 223 10.63 25.54 22.75
N GLY A 224 10.02 26.33 21.85
CA GLY A 224 8.62 26.75 21.93
C GLY A 224 7.59 25.81 21.27
N VAL A 225 7.99 24.62 20.81
CA VAL A 225 7.05 23.67 20.21
C VAL A 225 6.38 22.78 21.24
N GLU A 226 5.06 22.64 21.11
CA GLU A 226 4.22 21.80 21.98
C GLU A 226 4.07 20.35 21.48
N ALA A 227 4.44 20.07 20.22
CA ALA A 227 4.40 18.74 19.64
C ALA A 227 5.18 17.74 20.49
N ASN A 228 4.49 16.71 20.97
CA ASN A 228 5.10 15.62 21.74
C ASN A 228 4.34 14.32 21.51
N GLY A 229 5.05 13.28 21.06
CA GLY A 229 4.45 11.99 20.68
C GLY A 229 3.67 12.05 19.38
N GLN A 230 3.94 13.04 18.52
CA GLN A 230 3.22 13.26 17.27
C GLN A 230 3.99 12.70 16.07
N ILE A 231 3.27 12.30 15.03
CA ILE A 231 3.80 11.69 13.81
C ILE A 231 3.43 12.59 12.63
N PHE A 232 4.38 12.81 11.72
CA PHE A 232 4.17 13.68 10.57
C PHE A 232 4.64 12.99 9.29
N GLU A 233 3.82 13.06 8.24
CA GLU A 233 4.21 12.75 6.88
C GLU A 233 4.58 14.01 6.12
N LEU A 234 5.60 13.91 5.28
CA LEU A 234 6.11 15.06 4.55
C LEU A 234 6.88 14.66 3.29
N ALA A 235 6.66 15.39 2.20
CA ALA A 235 7.38 15.24 0.95
C ALA A 235 7.20 16.49 0.09
N ALA A 236 8.21 16.86 -0.70
CA ALA A 236 8.06 17.90 -1.73
C ALA A 236 7.51 19.28 -1.28
N GLY A 237 7.50 19.57 0.02
CA GLY A 237 6.90 20.80 0.57
C GLY A 237 5.49 20.63 1.13
N PHE A 238 4.90 19.43 1.04
CA PHE A 238 3.74 19.01 1.82
C PHE A 238 4.15 18.64 3.25
N TYR A 239 3.33 19.06 4.21
CA TYR A 239 3.48 18.75 5.63
C TYR A 239 2.12 18.44 6.25
N SER A 240 1.98 17.26 6.84
CA SER A 240 0.75 16.84 7.49
C SER A 240 1.03 16.05 8.75
N GLN A 241 0.20 16.23 9.77
CA GLN A 241 0.13 15.29 10.87
C GLN A 241 -0.57 14.00 10.41
N ILE A 242 -0.11 12.87 10.94
CA ILE A 242 -0.82 11.59 10.87
C ILE A 242 -1.01 11.04 12.29
N ARG A 243 -2.17 10.43 12.56
CA ARG A 243 -2.53 9.89 13.87
C ARG A 243 -3.31 8.60 13.73
N TRP A 244 -3.44 7.87 14.85
CA TRP A 244 -4.33 6.72 14.91
C TRP A 244 -5.79 7.14 14.94
N GLN A 245 -6.61 6.46 14.15
CA GLN A 245 -8.06 6.49 14.23
C GLN A 245 -8.55 5.07 14.55
N ARG A 246 -9.34 4.94 15.61
CA ARG A 246 -9.92 3.67 16.06
C ARG A 246 -11.42 3.70 15.82
N SER A 247 -11.94 2.70 15.13
CA SER A 247 -13.37 2.56 14.82
C SER A 247 -14.19 2.51 16.12
N GLY A 248 -15.47 2.86 16.04
CA GLY A 248 -16.46 2.55 17.08
C GLY A 248 -16.49 1.06 17.48
N GLY A 249 -16.16 0.15 16.55
CA GLY A 249 -16.06 -1.30 16.77
C GLY A 249 -17.41 -1.95 17.04
N ALA A 250 -17.47 -3.22 17.41
CA ALA A 250 -18.72 -3.93 17.70
C ALA A 250 -18.74 -4.46 19.14
N LEU A 251 -19.92 -4.46 19.75
CA LEU A 251 -20.16 -5.10 21.06
C LEU A 251 -20.75 -6.50 20.88
N PHE A 252 -20.29 -7.39 21.75
CA PHE A 252 -20.63 -8.80 21.83
C PHE A 252 -20.94 -9.13 23.28
N LYS A 253 -22.09 -9.77 23.55
CA LYS A 253 -22.40 -10.19 24.91
C LYS A 253 -21.36 -11.22 25.37
N PRO A 254 -20.64 -11.00 26.49
CA PRO A 254 -19.54 -11.86 26.92
C PRO A 254 -20.08 -13.12 27.61
N ASP A 255 -20.65 -14.02 26.83
CA ASP A 255 -21.12 -15.35 27.26
C ASP A 255 -20.72 -16.44 26.26
N SER A 256 -21.20 -17.66 26.45
CA SER A 256 -20.85 -18.82 25.62
C SER A 256 -21.24 -18.71 24.15
N THR A 257 -22.10 -17.74 23.78
CA THR A 257 -22.54 -17.49 22.41
C THR A 257 -21.61 -16.54 21.64
N PHE A 258 -20.64 -15.91 22.31
CA PHE A 258 -19.60 -15.12 21.64
C PHE A 258 -18.55 -16.03 21.00
N GLY A 259 -18.85 -16.47 19.77
CA GLY A 259 -17.99 -17.31 18.93
C GLY A 259 -17.47 -16.60 17.68
N ALA A 260 -16.59 -17.28 16.93
CA ALA A 260 -16.00 -16.76 15.69
C ALA A 260 -17.06 -16.50 14.60
N GLU A 261 -18.15 -17.26 14.57
CA GLU A 261 -19.28 -17.07 13.67
C GLU A 261 -19.95 -15.71 13.88
N LEU A 262 -20.03 -15.25 15.13
CA LEU A 262 -20.60 -13.95 15.47
C LEU A 262 -19.66 -12.81 15.07
N VAL A 263 -18.35 -13.00 15.23
CA VAL A 263 -17.34 -12.06 14.72
C VAL A 263 -17.46 -11.96 13.20
N ALA A 264 -17.58 -13.09 12.50
CA ALA A 264 -17.78 -13.12 11.05
C ALA A 264 -19.06 -12.38 10.63
N LYS A 265 -20.18 -12.64 11.33
CA LYS A 265 -21.47 -11.97 11.07
C LYS A 265 -21.40 -10.46 11.24
N LYS A 266 -20.66 -9.99 12.24
CA LYS A 266 -20.51 -8.56 12.56
C LYS A 266 -19.25 -7.93 12.01
N PHE A 267 -18.55 -8.59 11.08
CA PHE A 267 -17.22 -8.13 10.67
C PHE A 267 -17.27 -6.74 10.05
N GLU A 268 -18.29 -6.46 9.23
CA GLU A 268 -18.52 -5.13 8.66
C GLU A 268 -18.69 -4.07 9.75
N GLU A 269 -19.44 -4.33 10.83
CA GLU A 269 -19.58 -3.39 11.97
C GLU A 269 -18.26 -3.11 12.72
N ILE A 270 -17.29 -4.05 12.67
CA ILE A 270 -15.98 -3.92 13.34
C ILE A 270 -15.05 -2.99 12.55
N VAL A 271 -15.10 -3.07 11.23
CA VAL A 271 -14.23 -2.30 10.32
C VAL A 271 -14.88 -1.04 9.77
N ASP A 272 -16.15 -0.80 10.13
CA ASP A 272 -16.88 0.40 9.75
C ASP A 272 -16.44 1.61 10.56
N PHE A 273 -16.09 2.68 9.83
CA PHE A 273 -15.74 3.99 10.37
C PHE A 273 -16.84 5.03 10.12
N ASP A 274 -17.98 4.70 9.51
CA ASP A 274 -19.17 5.55 9.61
C ASP A 274 -19.77 5.38 11.01
N ASP A 275 -19.53 6.37 11.87
CA ASP A 275 -20.09 6.36 13.21
C ASP A 275 -21.35 7.22 13.36
N SER A 276 -21.85 7.84 12.28
CA SER A 276 -22.86 8.91 12.33
C SER A 276 -24.10 8.54 13.15
N SER A 277 -24.57 7.29 13.00
CA SER A 277 -25.73 6.72 13.68
C SER A 277 -25.43 6.02 15.01
N ARG A 278 -24.16 5.94 15.40
CA ARG A 278 -23.69 5.14 16.54
C ARG A 278 -23.78 5.91 17.88
N PRO A 279 -24.02 5.21 19.00
CA PRO A 279 -24.02 5.84 20.32
C PRO A 279 -22.62 6.34 20.68
N GLU A 280 -22.54 7.35 21.57
CA GLU A 280 -21.29 8.02 21.98
C GLU A 280 -20.16 7.05 22.35
N LEU A 281 -20.47 5.99 23.11
CA LEU A 281 -19.49 4.97 23.54
C LEU A 281 -18.84 4.22 22.35
N LEU A 282 -19.51 4.16 21.20
CA LEU A 282 -19.09 3.49 19.98
C LEU A 282 -18.89 4.49 18.83
N LYS A 283 -18.57 5.75 19.14
CA LYS A 283 -18.04 6.70 18.17
C LYS A 283 -16.57 6.39 17.89
N ASN A 284 -16.10 6.78 16.71
CA ASN A 284 -14.69 6.70 16.36
C ASN A 284 -13.88 7.57 17.32
N GLN A 285 -12.66 7.12 17.59
CA GLN A 285 -11.76 7.81 18.49
C GLN A 285 -10.45 8.13 17.78
N ASN A 286 -9.75 9.15 18.28
CA ASN A 286 -8.37 9.47 17.90
C ASN A 286 -7.47 9.21 19.12
N PRO A 287 -7.24 7.94 19.47
CA PRO A 287 -6.73 7.56 20.77
C PRO A 287 -5.23 7.84 20.95
N HIS A 288 -4.86 7.98 22.22
CA HIS A 288 -3.47 7.98 22.71
C HIS A 288 -3.27 6.97 23.85
N MET A 289 -4.26 6.08 24.05
CA MET A 289 -4.28 5.02 25.07
C MET A 289 -5.33 3.95 24.73
N VAL A 290 -5.40 2.91 25.55
CA VAL A 290 -6.45 1.88 25.51
C VAL A 290 -7.86 2.49 25.52
N ASN A 291 -8.84 1.74 24.98
CA ASN A 291 -10.25 2.14 25.03
C ASN A 291 -10.80 2.10 26.48
N ASP A 292 -11.97 2.69 26.68
CA ASP A 292 -12.71 2.59 27.95
C ASP A 292 -13.35 1.20 28.08
N TYR A 293 -12.51 0.20 28.32
CA TYR A 293 -12.91 -1.20 28.40
C TYR A 293 -13.90 -1.48 29.54
N LEU A 294 -13.92 -0.67 30.59
CA LEU A 294 -14.87 -0.80 31.68
C LEU A 294 -16.30 -0.49 31.18
N SER A 295 -16.50 0.71 30.62
CA SER A 295 -17.80 1.11 30.06
C SER A 295 -18.23 0.19 28.91
N LEU A 296 -17.30 -0.23 28.05
CA LEU A 296 -17.57 -1.17 26.97
C LEU A 296 -18.02 -2.54 27.50
N ASN A 297 -17.40 -3.05 28.56
CA ASN A 297 -17.78 -4.31 29.17
C ASN A 297 -19.15 -4.25 29.83
N GLU A 298 -19.46 -3.16 30.55
CA GLU A 298 -20.78 -2.92 31.12
C GLU A 298 -21.86 -2.90 30.03
N ALA A 299 -21.61 -2.17 28.93
CA ALA A 299 -22.52 -2.11 27.79
C ALA A 299 -22.68 -3.48 27.11
N ALA A 300 -21.59 -4.21 26.90
CA ALA A 300 -21.59 -5.55 26.32
C ALA A 300 -22.40 -6.54 27.17
N ARG A 301 -22.25 -6.50 28.51
CA ARG A 301 -23.02 -7.35 29.43
C ARG A 301 -24.51 -7.04 29.42
N ALA A 302 -24.87 -5.77 29.20
CA ALA A 302 -26.26 -5.32 29.12
C ALA A 302 -26.97 -5.71 27.81
N LEU A 303 -26.24 -6.18 26.79
CA LEU A 303 -26.84 -6.69 25.56
C LEU A 303 -27.78 -7.89 25.81
N LYS A 304 -28.75 -8.05 24.89
CA LYS A 304 -29.50 -9.30 24.74
C LYS A 304 -28.56 -10.42 24.28
N GLU A 305 -29.02 -11.66 24.36
CA GLU A 305 -28.29 -12.83 23.84
C GLU A 305 -27.81 -12.60 22.40
N ASN A 306 -26.61 -13.10 22.08
CA ASN A 306 -26.07 -12.91 20.75
C ASN A 306 -26.89 -13.70 19.72
N ASP A 307 -27.32 -13.03 18.66
CA ASP A 307 -28.08 -13.64 17.58
C ASP A 307 -27.15 -14.33 16.57
N LEU A 308 -27.10 -15.65 16.61
CA LEU A 308 -26.34 -16.49 15.68
C LEU A 308 -27.09 -16.83 14.38
N SER A 309 -28.35 -16.39 14.22
CA SER A 309 -29.09 -16.66 12.99
C SER A 309 -28.39 -16.03 11.79
N GLY A 310 -28.21 -16.82 10.71
CA GLY A 310 -27.52 -16.38 9.50
C GLY A 310 -26.00 -16.19 9.64
N ALA A 311 -25.40 -16.50 10.79
CA ALA A 311 -23.96 -16.37 10.98
C ALA A 311 -23.20 -17.38 10.09
N PRO A 312 -22.09 -16.97 9.42
CA PRO A 312 -21.27 -17.89 8.64
C PRO A 312 -20.75 -19.04 9.48
N LYS A 313 -20.70 -20.24 8.92
CA LYS A 313 -20.12 -21.40 9.61
C LYS A 313 -18.60 -21.29 9.60
N ILE A 314 -17.98 -21.20 10.77
CA ILE A 314 -16.52 -21.21 10.90
C ILE A 314 -16.06 -22.60 11.33
N SER A 315 -15.04 -23.13 10.65
CA SER A 315 -14.44 -24.42 10.97
C SER A 315 -12.96 -24.40 10.61
N LEU A 316 -12.12 -24.83 11.54
CA LEU A 316 -10.69 -25.03 11.35
C LEU A 316 -10.34 -26.52 11.29
N LYS A 317 -11.33 -27.37 11.02
CA LYS A 317 -11.15 -28.80 10.88
C LYS A 317 -9.99 -29.11 9.93
N ASP A 318 -9.09 -29.99 10.39
CA ASP A 318 -7.90 -30.46 9.68
C ASP A 318 -6.80 -29.41 9.45
N LYS A 319 -6.99 -28.14 9.87
CA LYS A 319 -5.93 -27.13 9.85
C LYS A 319 -4.95 -27.35 11.01
N VAL A 320 -3.66 -27.23 10.72
CA VAL A 320 -2.59 -27.30 11.72
C VAL A 320 -2.23 -25.88 12.18
N VAL A 321 -2.34 -25.64 13.48
CA VAL A 321 -2.18 -24.33 14.09
C VAL A 321 -1.02 -24.38 15.07
N LEU A 322 0.00 -23.53 14.88
CA LEU A 322 1.03 -23.28 15.89
C LEU A 322 0.67 -22.03 16.68
N ILE A 323 0.59 -22.13 18.00
CA ILE A 323 0.42 -20.99 18.91
C ILE A 323 1.58 -20.96 19.89
N THR A 324 2.31 -19.84 19.93
CA THR A 324 3.46 -19.66 20.84
C THR A 324 3.09 -18.98 22.15
N GLY A 325 3.79 -19.32 23.23
CA GLY A 325 3.46 -18.86 24.59
C GLY A 325 2.07 -19.29 25.04
N ALA A 326 1.71 -20.55 24.76
CA ALA A 326 0.36 -21.09 24.90
C ALA A 326 0.18 -22.04 26.10
N GLY A 327 1.14 -22.13 27.01
CA GLY A 327 1.05 -22.98 28.21
C GLY A 327 0.18 -22.37 29.32
N ALA A 328 -0.08 -21.05 29.25
CA ALA A 328 -0.91 -20.33 30.22
C ALA A 328 -1.54 -19.06 29.61
N GLY A 329 -2.39 -18.39 30.39
CA GLY A 329 -2.96 -17.07 30.06
C GLY A 329 -3.66 -17.02 28.70
N LEU A 330 -3.42 -15.92 27.95
CA LEU A 330 -4.01 -15.70 26.62
C LEU A 330 -3.77 -16.85 25.65
N GLY A 331 -2.52 -17.28 25.51
CA GLY A 331 -2.16 -18.31 24.53
C GLY A 331 -2.83 -19.66 24.82
N ARG A 332 -3.02 -20.01 26.10
CA ARG A 332 -3.80 -21.20 26.49
C ARG A 332 -5.23 -21.14 25.99
N ASP A 333 -5.92 -20.03 26.24
CA ASP A 333 -7.32 -19.89 25.88
C ASP A 333 -7.50 -19.81 24.36
N TYR A 334 -6.54 -19.20 23.66
CA TYR A 334 -6.47 -19.29 22.21
C TYR A 334 -6.36 -20.76 21.77
N ALA A 335 -5.40 -21.53 22.30
CA ALA A 335 -5.22 -22.94 21.92
C ALA A 335 -6.47 -23.79 22.15
N LEU A 336 -7.16 -23.60 23.28
CA LEU A 336 -8.43 -24.27 23.56
C LEU A 336 -9.53 -23.89 22.55
N PHE A 337 -9.64 -22.61 22.20
CA PHE A 337 -10.61 -22.14 21.22
C PHE A 337 -10.31 -22.67 19.82
N PHE A 338 -9.07 -22.60 19.35
CA PHE A 338 -8.66 -23.16 18.06
C PHE A 338 -8.98 -24.66 17.97
N ALA A 339 -8.67 -25.43 19.02
CA ALA A 339 -9.00 -26.86 19.08
C ALA A 339 -10.52 -27.12 19.08
N LYS A 340 -11.31 -26.30 19.78
CA LYS A 340 -12.78 -26.36 19.77
C LYS A 340 -13.37 -26.21 18.36
N TYR A 341 -12.72 -25.44 17.49
CA TYR A 341 -13.11 -25.27 16.08
C TYR A 341 -12.54 -26.35 15.15
N GLY A 342 -11.89 -27.40 15.69
CA GLY A 342 -11.45 -28.59 14.96
C GLY A 342 -9.99 -28.56 14.49
N ALA A 343 -9.21 -27.55 14.89
CA ALA A 343 -7.80 -27.48 14.53
C ALA A 343 -6.95 -28.54 15.27
N LYS A 344 -5.84 -28.93 14.64
CA LYS A 344 -4.74 -29.68 15.26
C LYS A 344 -3.73 -28.67 15.82
N VAL A 345 -3.68 -28.52 17.14
CA VAL A 345 -2.97 -27.40 17.77
C VAL A 345 -1.61 -27.83 18.30
N VAL A 346 -0.54 -27.21 17.81
CA VAL A 346 0.78 -27.25 18.45
C VAL A 346 0.86 -26.12 19.47
N VAL A 347 0.90 -26.52 20.74
CA VAL A 347 1.03 -25.63 21.90
C VAL A 347 2.51 -25.46 22.19
N ASN A 348 3.09 -24.32 21.79
CA ASN A 348 4.44 -23.97 22.17
C ASN A 348 4.44 -23.16 23.48
N ASP A 349 5.22 -23.60 24.45
CA ASP A 349 5.51 -22.85 25.67
C ASP A 349 6.85 -23.31 26.24
N PHE A 350 7.81 -22.39 26.39
CA PHE A 350 9.16 -22.73 26.84
C PHE A 350 9.18 -23.28 28.28
N ALA A 351 8.17 -22.97 29.10
CA ALA A 351 8.07 -23.45 30.46
C ALA A 351 7.37 -24.82 30.52
N ASP A 352 6.10 -24.89 30.11
CA ASP A 352 5.36 -26.16 30.05
C ASP A 352 4.07 -26.08 29.19
N PRO A 353 3.98 -26.79 28.05
CA PRO A 353 2.76 -26.89 27.25
C PRO A 353 1.85 -28.06 27.69
N SER A 354 2.34 -28.99 28.52
CA SER A 354 1.73 -30.31 28.73
C SER A 354 0.30 -30.22 29.26
N LYS A 355 0.09 -29.31 30.23
CA LYS A 355 -1.23 -29.10 30.84
C LYS A 355 -2.28 -28.71 29.81
N VAL A 356 -1.96 -27.78 28.90
CA VAL A 356 -2.92 -27.31 27.88
C VAL A 356 -3.16 -28.37 26.81
N VAL A 357 -2.13 -29.14 26.46
CA VAL A 357 -2.28 -30.31 25.56
C VAL A 357 -3.23 -31.35 26.16
N GLU A 358 -3.10 -31.65 27.46
CA GLU A 358 -3.99 -32.57 28.17
C GLU A 358 -5.43 -32.04 28.24
N GLU A 359 -5.61 -30.75 28.51
CA GLU A 359 -6.93 -30.11 28.51
C GLU A 359 -7.61 -30.18 27.14
N ILE A 360 -6.89 -29.89 26.05
CA ILE A 360 -7.43 -30.01 24.68
C ILE A 360 -7.84 -31.45 24.39
N LYS A 361 -6.98 -32.43 24.72
CA LYS A 361 -7.27 -33.86 24.49
C LYS A 361 -8.46 -34.34 25.33
N ALA A 362 -8.57 -33.88 26.58
CA ALA A 362 -9.69 -34.21 27.46
C ALA A 362 -11.03 -33.64 26.93
N ALA A 363 -10.99 -32.50 26.24
CA ALA A 363 -12.13 -31.92 25.54
C ALA A 363 -12.42 -32.57 24.17
N GLY A 364 -11.65 -33.59 23.77
CA GLY A 364 -11.82 -34.32 22.50
C GLY A 364 -11.12 -33.69 21.29
N GLY A 365 -10.30 -32.65 21.50
CA GLY A 365 -9.49 -32.03 20.45
C GLY A 365 -8.16 -32.73 20.22
N GLU A 366 -7.43 -32.31 19.19
CA GLU A 366 -6.09 -32.81 18.87
C GLU A 366 -5.03 -31.75 19.16
N ALA A 367 -4.03 -32.10 19.98
CA ALA A 367 -2.92 -31.21 20.29
C ALA A 367 -1.59 -31.93 20.51
N HIS A 368 -0.50 -31.18 20.29
CA HIS A 368 0.88 -31.59 20.49
C HIS A 368 1.66 -30.49 21.22
N GLY A 369 2.60 -30.87 22.08
CA GLY A 369 3.38 -29.93 22.88
C GLY A 369 4.72 -29.60 22.24
N ASP A 370 5.16 -28.36 22.40
CA ASP A 370 6.50 -27.89 22.06
C ASP A 370 7.07 -27.03 23.20
N GLN A 371 8.31 -27.31 23.63
CA GLN A 371 8.98 -26.63 24.75
C GLN A 371 10.15 -25.74 24.32
N HIS A 372 10.30 -25.50 23.02
CA HIS A 372 11.45 -24.74 22.51
C HIS A 372 11.23 -23.24 22.69
N ASP A 373 12.34 -22.51 22.91
CA ASP A 373 12.32 -21.06 23.07
C ASP A 373 12.21 -20.34 21.70
N VAL A 374 11.21 -19.47 21.54
CA VAL A 374 10.96 -18.74 20.28
C VAL A 374 12.11 -17.81 19.86
N GLY A 375 12.91 -17.36 20.83
CA GLY A 375 14.02 -16.46 20.59
C GLY A 375 15.30 -17.17 20.16
N THR A 376 15.46 -18.46 20.45
CA THR A 376 16.74 -19.16 20.24
C THR A 376 16.63 -20.52 19.54
N GLN A 377 15.45 -21.15 19.57
CA GLN A 377 15.20 -22.50 19.06
C GLN A 377 14.01 -22.52 18.08
N TYR A 378 13.85 -21.44 17.31
CA TYR A 378 12.74 -21.26 16.37
C TYR A 378 12.74 -22.28 15.21
N THR A 379 13.89 -22.89 14.88
CA THR A 379 13.97 -23.94 13.86
C THR A 379 13.32 -25.22 14.36
N GLU A 380 13.66 -25.61 15.58
CA GLU A 380 13.15 -26.79 16.26
C GLU A 380 11.64 -26.73 16.46
N ILE A 381 11.08 -25.53 16.69
CA ILE A 381 9.63 -25.32 16.78
C ILE A 381 8.94 -25.71 15.45
N ILE A 382 9.41 -25.19 14.32
CA ILE A 382 8.80 -25.49 13.02
C ILE A 382 9.04 -26.95 12.63
N ASP A 383 10.24 -27.47 12.86
CA ASP A 383 10.56 -28.88 12.63
C ASP A 383 9.64 -29.81 13.44
N ASN A 384 9.32 -29.46 14.69
CA ASN A 384 8.38 -30.23 15.51
C ASN A 384 6.95 -30.21 14.94
N VAL A 385 6.47 -29.06 14.46
CA VAL A 385 5.15 -28.96 13.78
C VAL A 385 5.11 -29.84 12.54
N ILE A 386 6.12 -29.73 11.67
CA ILE A 386 6.18 -30.47 10.41
C ILE A 386 6.40 -31.97 10.66
N SER A 387 7.25 -32.36 11.59
CA SER A 387 7.45 -33.76 11.97
C SER A 387 6.16 -34.40 12.50
N LYS A 388 5.36 -33.65 13.26
CA LYS A 388 4.14 -34.16 13.87
C LYS A 388 2.97 -34.25 12.90
N TYR A 389 2.74 -33.20 12.10
CA TYR A 389 1.52 -33.03 11.32
C TYR A 389 1.75 -32.87 9.81
N GLY A 390 3.00 -32.82 9.36
CA GLY A 390 3.38 -32.72 7.94
C GLY A 390 3.16 -31.36 7.29
N THR A 391 2.51 -30.40 7.96
CA THR A 391 2.23 -29.05 7.44
C THR A 391 1.97 -28.07 8.58
N ILE A 392 1.86 -26.79 8.25
CA ILE A 392 1.40 -25.70 9.12
C ILE A 392 0.46 -24.79 8.31
N ASP A 393 -0.76 -24.55 8.79
CA ASP A 393 -1.79 -23.73 8.13
C ASP A 393 -1.91 -22.34 8.76
N VAL A 394 -1.76 -22.29 10.09
CA VAL A 394 -1.94 -21.07 10.87
C VAL A 394 -0.77 -20.91 11.84
N LEU A 395 -0.23 -19.69 11.91
CA LEU A 395 0.78 -19.30 12.89
C LEU A 395 0.25 -18.13 13.73
N VAL A 396 0.12 -18.35 15.05
CA VAL A 396 -0.23 -17.32 16.02
C VAL A 396 1.02 -16.97 16.84
N ASN A 397 1.67 -15.86 16.51
CA ASN A 397 2.84 -15.34 17.22
C ASN A 397 2.41 -14.60 18.48
N ASN A 398 2.19 -15.35 19.57
CA ASN A 398 1.69 -14.83 20.85
C ASN A 398 2.75 -14.78 21.96
N ALA A 399 3.85 -15.54 21.85
CA ALA A 399 4.89 -15.57 22.87
C ALA A 399 5.37 -14.16 23.29
N GLY A 400 5.62 -14.01 24.59
CA GLY A 400 5.95 -12.71 25.13
C GLY A 400 6.48 -12.73 26.55
N ILE A 401 7.25 -11.68 26.88
CA ILE A 401 7.78 -11.41 28.21
C ILE A 401 7.68 -9.92 28.54
N LEU A 402 7.56 -9.58 29.81
CA LEU A 402 7.67 -8.19 30.28
C LEU A 402 8.99 -7.95 31.01
N ARG A 403 9.57 -6.77 30.78
CA ARG A 403 10.76 -6.24 31.47
C ARG A 403 10.53 -4.74 31.72
N ASP A 404 9.41 -4.46 32.36
CA ASP A 404 8.91 -3.10 32.55
C ASP A 404 9.86 -2.30 33.44
N LYS A 405 10.24 -1.13 32.93
CA LYS A 405 11.19 -0.23 33.53
C LYS A 405 11.03 1.14 32.90
N SER A 406 11.03 2.20 33.71
CA SER A 406 11.23 3.56 33.19
C SER A 406 12.46 3.57 32.29
N PHE A 407 12.40 4.26 31.15
CA PHE A 407 13.48 4.32 30.17
C PHE A 407 14.84 4.63 30.81
N ALA A 408 14.86 5.55 31.79
CA ALA A 408 16.07 5.93 32.52
C ALA A 408 16.74 4.82 33.35
N LYS A 409 16.02 3.75 33.69
CA LYS A 409 16.49 2.62 34.50
C LYS A 409 16.55 1.31 33.71
N MET A 410 16.11 1.33 32.45
CA MET A 410 16.11 0.18 31.58
C MET A 410 17.55 -0.16 31.19
N THR A 411 17.90 -1.44 31.33
CA THR A 411 19.21 -1.97 30.94
C THR A 411 19.16 -2.52 29.51
N ASP A 412 20.31 -2.61 28.87
CA ASP A 412 20.43 -3.27 27.56
C ASP A 412 19.90 -4.70 27.58
N LYS A 413 20.17 -5.44 28.66
CA LYS A 413 19.68 -6.80 28.81
C LYS A 413 18.14 -6.84 28.77
N GLU A 414 17.47 -5.95 29.47
CA GLU A 414 16.01 -5.85 29.47
C GLU A 414 15.46 -5.41 28.11
N TRP A 415 16.16 -4.52 27.39
CA TRP A 415 15.82 -4.15 26.02
C TRP A 415 15.92 -5.34 25.06
N TYR A 416 17.10 -5.96 24.95
CA TYR A 416 17.36 -7.02 23.98
C TYR A 416 16.57 -8.31 24.27
N GLN A 417 16.29 -8.63 25.54
CA GLN A 417 15.43 -9.78 25.87
C GLN A 417 14.02 -9.62 25.29
N VAL A 418 13.43 -8.43 25.43
CA VAL A 418 12.08 -8.14 24.92
C VAL A 418 12.09 -8.13 23.39
N GLN A 419 13.06 -7.45 22.75
CA GLN A 419 13.20 -7.46 21.30
C GLN A 419 13.38 -8.88 20.75
N GLN A 420 14.17 -9.72 21.40
CA GLN A 420 14.45 -11.08 20.95
C GLN A 420 13.20 -11.96 20.93
N VAL A 421 12.41 -11.94 22.00
CA VAL A 421 11.19 -12.77 22.10
C VAL A 421 10.10 -12.25 21.16
N HIS A 422 9.82 -10.95 21.22
CA HIS A 422 8.66 -10.38 20.54
C HIS A 422 8.89 -10.11 19.07
N LEU A 423 10.00 -9.46 18.71
CA LEU A 423 10.25 -9.03 17.35
C LEU A 423 10.99 -10.11 16.55
N ASN A 424 12.13 -10.57 17.07
CA ASN A 424 12.96 -11.54 16.35
C ASN A 424 12.30 -12.93 16.31
N GLY A 425 11.70 -13.39 17.41
CA GLY A 425 10.95 -14.65 17.44
C GLY A 425 9.81 -14.69 16.41
N THR A 426 9.01 -13.61 16.36
CA THR A 426 7.94 -13.46 15.34
C THR A 426 8.47 -13.52 13.92
N PHE A 427 9.57 -12.81 13.62
CA PHE A 427 10.20 -12.86 12.30
C PHE A 427 10.70 -14.26 11.96
N HIS A 428 11.49 -14.90 12.84
CA HIS A 428 12.12 -16.19 12.54
C HIS A 428 11.12 -17.31 12.34
N LEU A 429 10.10 -17.41 13.20
CA LEU A 429 9.04 -18.40 13.07
C LEU A 429 8.23 -18.18 11.80
N THR A 430 7.84 -16.94 11.53
CA THR A 430 7.08 -16.63 10.31
C THR A 430 7.89 -16.93 9.05
N ARG A 431 9.18 -16.59 9.03
CA ARG A 431 10.08 -16.87 7.91
C ARG A 431 10.22 -18.37 7.64
N LEU A 432 10.26 -19.20 8.69
CA LEU A 432 10.38 -20.65 8.57
C LEU A 432 9.04 -21.33 8.23
N ALA A 433 7.91 -20.79 8.67
CA ALA A 433 6.59 -21.25 8.26
C ALA A 433 6.26 -20.84 6.80
N TRP A 434 6.81 -19.72 6.33
CA TRP A 434 6.47 -19.11 5.03
C TRP A 434 6.57 -20.05 3.82
N PRO A 435 7.64 -20.85 3.64
CA PRO A 435 7.73 -21.76 2.50
C PRO A 435 6.60 -22.79 2.47
N HIS A 436 6.15 -23.26 3.64
CA HIS A 436 5.04 -24.20 3.74
C HIS A 436 3.70 -23.56 3.37
N PHE A 437 3.51 -22.27 3.67
CA PHE A 437 2.33 -21.53 3.22
C PHE A 437 2.34 -21.29 1.70
N LEU A 438 3.50 -20.93 1.15
CA LEU A 438 3.68 -20.69 -0.28
C LEU A 438 3.44 -21.96 -1.11
N GLU A 439 3.96 -23.10 -0.66
CA GLU A 439 3.83 -24.38 -1.36
C GLU A 439 2.37 -24.77 -1.60
N LYS A 440 1.50 -24.54 -0.61
CA LYS A 440 0.08 -24.90 -0.68
C LYS A 440 -0.86 -23.74 -1.00
N LYS A 441 -0.33 -22.54 -1.24
CA LYS A 441 -1.10 -21.31 -1.47
C LYS A 441 -2.18 -21.09 -0.40
N PHE A 442 -1.81 -21.31 0.86
CA PHE A 442 -2.67 -21.07 2.01
C PHE A 442 -1.81 -20.80 3.24
N GLY A 443 -2.05 -19.68 3.90
CA GLY A 443 -1.49 -19.39 5.21
C GLY A 443 -2.30 -18.33 5.95
N ARG A 444 -2.38 -18.46 7.26
CA ARG A 444 -2.95 -17.43 8.14
C ARG A 444 -1.93 -17.11 9.23
N VAL A 445 -1.46 -15.86 9.27
CA VAL A 445 -0.53 -15.40 10.31
C VAL A 445 -1.24 -14.38 11.16
N ILE A 446 -1.26 -14.60 12.47
CA ILE A 446 -1.87 -13.69 13.43
C ILE A 446 -0.78 -13.26 14.39
N ASN A 447 -0.39 -11.99 14.29
CA ASN A 447 0.65 -11.42 15.12
C ASN A 447 0.03 -10.65 16.29
N ILE A 448 0.49 -10.91 17.50
CA ILE A 448 -0.01 -10.21 18.68
C ILE A 448 0.82 -8.94 18.88
N SER A 449 0.19 -7.77 18.67
CA SER A 449 0.73 -6.47 19.07
C SER A 449 0.24 -6.09 20.48
N SER A 450 0.11 -4.80 20.79
CA SER A 450 -0.44 -4.26 22.03
C SER A 450 -0.78 -2.80 21.84
N THR A 451 -1.77 -2.30 22.56
CA THR A 451 -2.04 -0.85 22.69
C THR A 451 -0.85 -0.08 23.27
N SER A 452 0.03 -0.72 24.05
CA SER A 452 1.32 -0.11 24.42
C SER A 452 2.23 0.10 23.22
N GLY A 453 2.14 -0.74 22.20
CA GLY A 453 2.88 -0.56 20.95
C GLY A 453 2.22 0.46 20.03
N ILE A 454 0.89 0.48 19.96
CA ILE A 454 0.13 1.43 19.14
C ILE A 454 0.27 2.85 19.68
N TYR A 455 0.17 3.06 21.00
CA TYR A 455 0.04 4.40 21.59
C TYR A 455 1.22 4.81 22.48
N GLY A 456 2.22 3.95 22.64
CA GLY A 456 3.26 4.07 23.67
C GLY A 456 2.73 3.92 25.10
N ASN A 457 3.60 3.54 26.05
CA ASN A 457 3.22 3.49 27.47
C ASN A 457 4.42 3.72 28.39
N PHE A 458 4.23 4.56 29.43
CA PHE A 458 5.30 4.88 30.37
C PHE A 458 5.88 3.61 31.01
N GLY A 459 7.21 3.46 31.00
CA GLY A 459 7.88 2.33 31.62
C GLY A 459 7.89 1.05 30.77
N GLN A 460 7.41 1.12 29.53
CA GLN A 460 7.36 -0.02 28.62
C GLN A 460 8.08 0.25 27.30
N THR A 461 9.12 1.09 27.29
CA THR A 461 9.79 1.52 26.05
C THR A 461 10.26 0.36 25.17
N ASN A 462 10.83 -0.69 25.75
CA ASN A 462 11.22 -1.91 25.04
C ASN A 462 10.01 -2.66 24.47
N TYR A 463 8.98 -2.90 25.28
CA TYR A 463 7.79 -3.64 24.89
C TYR A 463 6.97 -2.89 23.84
N ALA A 464 6.69 -1.61 24.06
CA ALA A 464 6.04 -0.71 23.12
C ALA A 464 6.75 -0.73 21.76
N THR A 465 8.07 -0.58 21.77
CA THR A 465 8.88 -0.61 20.55
C THR A 465 8.76 -1.94 19.80
N ALA A 466 8.89 -3.07 20.48
CA ALA A 466 8.76 -4.39 19.86
C ALA A 466 7.36 -4.60 19.26
N LYS A 467 6.31 -4.24 20.01
CA LYS A 467 4.91 -4.42 19.57
C LYS A 467 4.53 -3.47 18.43
N ALA A 468 5.07 -2.25 18.41
CA ALA A 468 4.93 -1.34 17.27
C ALA A 468 5.67 -1.88 16.03
N ALA A 469 6.86 -2.45 16.19
CA ALA A 469 7.62 -3.03 15.08
C ALA A 469 6.89 -4.22 14.43
N ILE A 470 6.16 -5.01 15.21
CA ILE A 470 5.30 -6.08 14.68
C ILE A 470 4.23 -5.54 13.72
N ILE A 471 3.70 -4.33 13.93
CA ILE A 471 2.67 -3.75 13.05
C ILE A 471 3.25 -3.53 11.64
N GLY A 472 4.36 -2.81 11.53
CA GLY A 472 5.04 -2.58 10.25
C GLY A 472 5.53 -3.87 9.58
N PHE A 473 6.04 -4.83 10.37
CA PHE A 473 6.39 -6.17 9.87
C PHE A 473 5.18 -6.86 9.24
N SER A 474 4.07 -6.90 9.97
CA SER A 474 2.83 -7.59 9.57
C SER A 474 2.23 -7.00 8.29
N LYS A 475 2.22 -5.66 8.17
CA LYS A 475 1.72 -4.98 6.97
C LYS A 475 2.53 -5.35 5.72
N THR A 476 3.87 -5.37 5.80
CA THR A 476 4.69 -5.80 4.66
C THR A 476 4.41 -7.25 4.26
N ILE A 477 4.42 -8.19 5.21
CA ILE A 477 4.21 -9.60 4.84
C ILE A 477 2.75 -9.90 4.45
N ALA A 478 1.78 -9.07 4.84
CA ALA A 478 0.43 -9.10 4.31
C ALA A 478 0.42 -8.77 2.80
N ILE A 479 1.15 -7.73 2.39
CA ILE A 479 1.31 -7.35 0.97
C ILE A 479 1.99 -8.50 0.20
N GLU A 480 3.12 -9.02 0.69
CA GLU A 480 3.86 -10.09 0.01
C GLU A 480 3.11 -11.43 -0.05
N GLY A 481 2.22 -11.68 0.91
CA GLY A 481 1.43 -12.90 1.03
C GLY A 481 0.17 -12.94 0.16
N ALA A 482 -0.35 -11.77 -0.22
CA ALA A 482 -1.67 -11.63 -0.85
C ALA A 482 -1.85 -12.49 -2.09
N LYS A 483 -0.90 -12.43 -3.06
CA LYS A 483 -0.92 -13.21 -4.31
C LYS A 483 -0.90 -14.75 -4.08
N SER A 484 -0.56 -15.22 -2.88
CA SER A 484 -0.47 -16.63 -2.52
C SER A 484 -1.53 -17.07 -1.49
N ASN A 485 -2.59 -16.26 -1.27
CA ASN A 485 -3.61 -16.50 -0.25
C ASN A 485 -3.00 -16.73 1.16
N ILE A 486 -1.94 -15.98 1.45
CA ILE A 486 -1.38 -15.87 2.79
C ILE A 486 -1.86 -14.54 3.36
N LYS A 487 -2.74 -14.62 4.36
CA LYS A 487 -3.31 -13.44 5.02
C LYS A 487 -2.64 -13.23 6.37
N VAL A 488 -2.26 -11.99 6.66
CA VAL A 488 -1.55 -11.63 7.89
C VAL A 488 -2.28 -10.49 8.56
N ASN A 489 -2.75 -10.69 9.79
CA ASN A 489 -3.46 -9.65 10.55
C ASN A 489 -2.83 -9.48 11.95
N THR A 490 -3.01 -8.31 12.53
CA THR A 490 -2.43 -7.94 13.83
C THR A 490 -3.54 -7.73 14.87
N VAL A 491 -3.35 -8.25 16.08
CA VAL A 491 -4.31 -8.09 17.18
C VAL A 491 -3.61 -7.51 18.42
N ALA A 492 -4.18 -6.46 18.99
CA ALA A 492 -3.81 -5.86 20.26
C ALA A 492 -4.85 -6.25 21.33
N PRO A 493 -4.62 -7.33 22.09
CA PRO A 493 -5.57 -7.81 23.09
C PRO A 493 -5.56 -6.94 24.36
N HIS A 494 -6.74 -6.77 24.96
CA HIS A 494 -6.93 -6.31 26.33
C HIS A 494 -7.57 -7.44 27.15
N ALA A 495 -6.76 -8.08 27.98
CA ALA A 495 -7.18 -9.22 28.78
C ALA A 495 -6.37 -9.35 30.07
N GLU A 496 -6.98 -10.02 31.06
CA GLU A 496 -6.33 -10.47 32.27
C GLU A 496 -5.39 -11.63 31.99
N THR A 497 -4.13 -11.44 32.33
CA THR A 497 -3.07 -12.45 32.25
C THR A 497 -2.15 -12.32 33.44
N ALA A 498 -1.30 -13.32 33.68
CA ALA A 498 -0.21 -13.22 34.64
C ALA A 498 0.67 -11.96 34.46
N MET A 499 0.73 -11.42 33.23
CA MET A 499 1.48 -10.20 32.89
C MET A 499 0.73 -8.89 33.20
N THR A 500 -0.61 -8.90 33.30
CA THR A 500 -1.44 -7.70 33.50
C THR A 500 -2.12 -7.65 34.88
N LEU A 501 -2.03 -8.71 35.68
CA LEU A 501 -2.64 -8.80 37.03
C LEU A 501 -2.22 -7.67 37.99
N THR A 502 -1.02 -7.12 37.86
CA THR A 502 -0.54 -6.03 38.73
C THR A 502 -1.02 -4.64 38.29
N ILE A 503 -1.68 -4.55 37.13
CA ILE A 503 -2.17 -3.30 36.54
C ILE A 503 -3.66 -3.11 36.84
N PHE A 504 -4.42 -4.20 36.96
CA PHE A 504 -5.85 -4.17 37.21
C PHE A 504 -6.21 -3.88 38.69
N SER A 505 -7.27 -3.10 38.89
CA SER A 505 -7.84 -2.86 40.22
C SER A 505 -8.62 -4.08 40.71
N GLU A 506 -8.94 -4.14 42.01
CA GLU A 506 -9.74 -5.26 42.54
C GLU A 506 -11.14 -5.34 41.91
N SER A 507 -11.70 -4.21 41.48
CA SER A 507 -12.99 -4.13 40.76
C SER A 507 -12.92 -4.62 39.32
N ASP A 508 -11.73 -4.70 38.72
CA ASP A 508 -11.55 -5.15 37.34
C ASP A 508 -11.49 -6.68 37.20
N LYS A 509 -11.23 -7.39 38.31
CA LYS A 509 -11.02 -8.84 38.34
C LYS A 509 -12.16 -9.61 37.64
N ASN A 510 -11.80 -10.46 36.68
CA ASN A 510 -12.68 -11.31 35.86
C ASN A 510 -13.55 -10.56 34.83
N LEU A 511 -13.32 -9.26 34.58
CA LEU A 511 -14.06 -8.54 33.55
C LEU A 511 -13.51 -8.81 32.14
N TYR A 512 -12.22 -9.11 32.04
CA TYR A 512 -11.49 -9.24 30.78
C TYR A 512 -10.85 -10.63 30.61
N PRO A 513 -11.61 -11.74 30.71
CA PRO A 513 -11.02 -13.05 30.51
C PRO A 513 -10.50 -13.18 29.06
N PRO A 514 -9.38 -13.89 28.85
CA PRO A 514 -8.79 -14.05 27.51
C PRO A 514 -9.72 -14.62 26.43
N GLU A 515 -10.72 -15.39 26.84
CA GLU A 515 -11.76 -15.95 25.96
C GLU A 515 -12.53 -14.87 25.18
N LEU A 516 -12.54 -13.61 25.63
CA LEU A 516 -13.19 -12.50 24.93
C LEU A 516 -12.39 -11.94 23.76
N VAL A 517 -11.20 -12.48 23.49
CA VAL A 517 -10.39 -12.14 22.32
C VAL A 517 -10.27 -13.33 21.35
N ALA A 518 -10.28 -14.56 21.87
CA ALA A 518 -10.10 -15.78 21.08
C ALA A 518 -11.01 -15.93 19.84
N PRO A 519 -12.31 -15.53 19.87
CA PRO A 519 -13.19 -15.57 18.70
C PRO A 519 -12.63 -14.82 17.48
N LEU A 520 -12.00 -13.65 17.70
CA LEU A 520 -11.39 -12.88 16.62
C LEU A 520 -10.23 -13.65 15.99
N LEU A 521 -9.37 -14.25 16.80
CA LEU A 521 -8.21 -14.99 16.28
C LEU A 521 -8.64 -16.21 15.45
N VAL A 522 -9.66 -16.95 15.90
CA VAL A 522 -10.20 -18.07 15.13
C VAL A 522 -10.82 -17.60 13.82
N PHE A 523 -11.57 -16.49 13.84
CA PHE A 523 -12.10 -15.89 12.61
C PHE A 523 -10.99 -15.45 11.64
N LEU A 524 -9.94 -14.81 12.15
CA LEU A 524 -8.79 -14.39 11.33
C LEU A 524 -7.98 -15.58 10.77
N ALA A 525 -8.14 -16.76 11.34
CA ALA A 525 -7.54 -18.01 10.86
C ALA A 525 -8.43 -18.79 9.89
N SER A 526 -9.65 -18.33 9.64
CA SER A 526 -10.60 -19.01 8.75
C SER A 526 -10.22 -18.86 7.27
N ASP A 527 -10.72 -19.76 6.44
CA ASP A 527 -10.48 -19.74 5.00
C ASP A 527 -11.08 -18.47 4.36
N ASP A 528 -12.26 -18.06 4.83
CA ASP A 528 -13.05 -16.97 4.25
C ASP A 528 -12.84 -15.61 4.92
N VAL A 529 -11.83 -15.45 5.79
CA VAL A 529 -11.50 -14.12 6.37
C VAL A 529 -11.30 -13.11 5.24
N PRO A 530 -12.04 -11.99 5.20
CA PRO A 530 -12.01 -11.10 4.03
C PRO A 530 -10.77 -10.18 4.02
N CYS A 531 -10.12 -9.97 5.16
CA CYS A 531 -9.07 -8.95 5.31
C CYS A 531 -7.64 -9.51 5.45
N THR A 532 -6.65 -8.67 5.15
CA THR A 532 -5.23 -8.87 5.42
C THR A 532 -4.59 -7.50 5.67
N GLY A 533 -3.52 -7.43 6.46
CA GLY A 533 -2.83 -6.19 6.81
C GLY A 533 -3.51 -5.37 7.92
N GLU A 534 -4.64 -5.84 8.46
CA GLU A 534 -5.45 -5.10 9.42
C GLU A 534 -4.90 -5.14 10.84
N LEU A 535 -5.24 -4.11 11.62
CA LEU A 535 -4.93 -3.98 13.03
C LEU A 535 -6.21 -3.89 13.85
N PHE A 536 -6.42 -4.88 14.73
CA PHE A 536 -7.59 -4.93 15.60
C PHE A 536 -7.20 -4.72 17.06
N GLU A 537 -8.07 -4.05 17.81
CA GLU A 537 -8.07 -4.06 19.27
C GLU A 537 -9.27 -4.86 19.77
N GLY A 538 -9.08 -5.64 20.83
CA GLY A 538 -10.17 -6.51 21.32
C GLY A 538 -10.04 -6.87 22.79
N GLY A 539 -11.18 -6.90 23.49
CA GLY A 539 -11.26 -7.21 24.90
C GLY A 539 -12.61 -6.81 25.51
N GLY A 540 -12.99 -7.41 26.63
CA GLY A 540 -14.19 -7.00 27.38
C GLY A 540 -15.53 -7.15 26.64
N GLY A 541 -15.61 -7.94 25.56
CA GLY A 541 -16.81 -8.03 24.73
C GLY A 541 -16.89 -6.95 23.65
N TRP A 542 -15.78 -6.29 23.34
CA TRP A 542 -15.66 -5.33 22.24
C TRP A 542 -14.51 -5.71 21.30
N ILE A 543 -14.71 -5.46 20.01
CA ILE A 543 -13.67 -5.55 18.97
C ILE A 543 -13.77 -4.32 18.07
N GLY A 544 -12.66 -3.65 17.78
CA GLY A 544 -12.59 -2.57 16.80
C GLY A 544 -11.35 -2.64 15.91
N ASN A 545 -11.41 -1.94 14.78
CA ASN A 545 -10.29 -1.75 13.86
C ASN A 545 -9.55 -0.42 14.16
N THR A 546 -8.24 -0.40 13.91
CA THR A 546 -7.40 0.79 14.06
C THR A 546 -6.60 1.05 12.79
N ARG A 547 -6.73 2.27 12.25
CA ARG A 547 -6.08 2.71 11.01
C ARG A 547 -5.35 4.04 11.20
N TRP A 548 -4.65 4.47 10.16
CA TRP A 548 -4.09 5.82 10.09
C TRP A 548 -5.14 6.82 9.60
N GLN A 549 -5.15 8.01 10.19
CA GLN A 549 -5.85 9.19 9.70
C GLN A 549 -4.84 10.31 9.53
N ARG A 550 -4.87 10.99 8.40
CA ARG A 550 -3.97 12.08 8.02
C ARG A 550 -4.75 13.37 7.85
N SER A 551 -4.29 14.47 8.43
CA SER A 551 -4.88 15.80 8.19
C SER A 551 -4.73 16.21 6.71
N LYS A 552 -5.52 17.19 6.25
CA LYS A 552 -5.29 17.83 4.93
C LYS A 552 -3.87 18.38 4.79
N GLY A 553 -3.29 18.87 5.90
CA GLY A 553 -1.93 19.40 5.93
C GLY A 553 -1.78 20.75 5.24
N VAL A 554 -0.55 21.09 4.86
CA VAL A 554 -0.23 22.31 4.12
C VAL A 554 0.87 22.08 3.10
N VAL A 555 0.79 22.77 1.97
CA VAL A 555 1.82 22.74 0.92
C VAL A 555 2.53 24.09 0.84
N CYS A 556 3.87 24.05 0.87
CA CYS A 556 4.72 25.19 0.61
C CYS A 556 5.19 25.17 -0.85
N LYS A 557 4.52 25.97 -1.70
CA LYS A 557 4.87 26.13 -3.12
C LYS A 557 6.18 26.91 -3.34
N ASP A 558 6.74 27.55 -2.30
CA ASP A 558 8.00 28.28 -2.39
C ASP A 558 9.20 27.38 -2.63
N LYS A 559 10.17 27.84 -3.44
CA LYS A 559 11.42 27.11 -3.72
C LYS A 559 12.21 26.77 -2.46
N VAL A 560 12.17 27.64 -1.46
CA VAL A 560 12.87 27.47 -0.19
C VAL A 560 11.81 27.44 0.90
N VAL A 561 11.75 26.34 1.65
CA VAL A 561 10.87 26.23 2.81
C VAL A 561 11.69 26.50 4.07
N THR A 562 11.11 27.24 5.01
CA THR A 562 11.78 27.63 6.26
C THR A 562 11.04 27.04 7.46
N PRO A 563 11.71 26.82 8.61
CA PRO A 563 11.02 26.38 9.82
C PRO A 563 9.99 27.41 10.32
N GLU A 564 10.12 28.69 9.95
CA GLU A 564 9.12 29.72 10.22
C GLU A 564 7.83 29.49 9.45
N PHE A 565 7.89 29.01 8.20
CA PHE A 565 6.70 28.62 7.45
C PHE A 565 5.92 27.53 8.20
N ILE A 566 6.64 26.53 8.75
CA ILE A 566 6.04 25.46 9.55
C ILE A 566 5.38 26.04 10.80
N ARG A 567 6.08 26.90 11.56
CA ARG A 567 5.52 27.58 12.74
C ARG A 567 4.24 28.33 12.41
N ASP A 568 4.27 29.11 11.34
CA ASP A 568 3.19 30.03 10.98
C ASP A 568 1.97 29.29 10.42
N ASN A 569 2.14 28.04 9.96
CA ASN A 569 1.06 27.19 9.45
C ASN A 569 0.80 25.95 10.32
N TYR A 570 1.39 25.86 11.52
CA TYR A 570 1.34 24.64 12.31
C TYR A 570 -0.08 24.22 12.69
N SER A 571 -0.97 25.17 12.95
CA SER A 571 -2.37 24.89 13.25
C SER A 571 -3.10 24.17 12.11
N LYS A 572 -2.73 24.45 10.85
CA LYS A 572 -3.28 23.77 9.67
C LYS A 572 -2.67 22.37 9.47
N ILE A 573 -1.38 22.22 9.78
CA ILE A 573 -0.68 20.93 9.72
C ILE A 573 -1.31 19.89 10.66
N ILE A 574 -1.94 20.34 11.75
CA ILE A 574 -2.57 19.49 12.76
C ILE A 574 -4.10 19.54 12.72
N ASP A 575 -4.68 20.14 11.66
CA ASP A 575 -6.12 20.28 11.54
C ASP A 575 -6.74 19.05 10.86
N PHE A 576 -7.64 18.37 11.57
CA PHE A 576 -8.30 17.15 11.11
C PHE A 576 -9.78 17.38 10.80
N THR A 577 -10.23 18.64 10.61
CA THR A 577 -11.58 18.90 10.07
C THR A 577 -11.77 18.25 8.72
N GLU A 578 -10.73 18.26 7.90
CA GLU A 578 -10.60 17.47 6.68
C GLU A 578 -9.45 16.48 6.82
N SER A 579 -9.67 15.24 6.41
CA SER A 579 -8.68 14.17 6.60
C SER A 579 -8.82 13.05 5.57
N SER A 580 -7.72 12.37 5.28
CA SER A 580 -7.69 11.13 4.49
C SER A 580 -7.19 9.95 5.32
N ASN A 581 -7.30 8.73 4.77
CA ASN A 581 -6.95 7.48 5.47
C ASN A 581 -6.07 6.56 4.60
N PRO A 582 -4.88 7.02 4.16
CA PRO A 582 -4.02 6.25 3.26
C PRO A 582 -3.71 4.86 3.83
N LYS A 583 -3.90 3.83 3.01
CA LYS A 583 -3.69 2.42 3.35
C LYS A 583 -2.37 1.87 2.84
N SER A 584 -1.76 2.51 1.83
CA SER A 584 -0.52 2.08 1.21
C SER A 584 0.51 3.21 1.05
N THR A 585 1.77 2.83 0.80
CA THR A 585 2.82 3.78 0.41
C THR A 585 2.52 4.48 -0.91
N GLY A 586 1.91 3.77 -1.87
CA GLY A 586 1.48 4.31 -3.16
C GLY A 586 0.41 5.38 -3.00
N GLU A 587 -0.69 5.06 -2.32
CA GLU A 587 -1.80 5.97 -2.03
C GLU A 587 -1.34 7.23 -1.29
N SER A 588 -0.55 7.07 -0.21
CA SER A 588 0.03 8.21 0.51
C SER A 588 0.88 9.08 -0.41
N SER A 589 1.69 8.47 -1.28
CA SER A 589 2.53 9.20 -2.22
C SER A 589 1.69 9.97 -3.24
N MET A 590 0.72 9.31 -3.89
CA MET A 590 -0.16 9.92 -4.89
C MET A 590 -0.88 11.13 -4.31
N GLU A 591 -1.53 10.99 -3.14
CA GLU A 591 -2.21 12.10 -2.48
C GLU A 591 -1.27 13.30 -2.20
N ILE A 592 -0.05 13.03 -1.71
CA ILE A 592 0.93 14.10 -1.44
C ILE A 592 1.36 14.79 -2.74
N LEU A 593 1.53 14.03 -3.82
CA LEU A 593 2.01 14.54 -5.09
C LEU A 593 0.94 15.36 -5.81
N SER A 594 -0.31 14.92 -5.77
CA SER A 594 -1.46 15.68 -6.27
C SER A 594 -1.56 17.03 -5.56
N ALA A 595 -1.43 17.06 -4.22
CA ALA A 595 -1.48 18.30 -3.45
C ALA A 595 -0.35 19.30 -3.79
N VAL A 596 0.78 18.83 -4.34
CA VAL A 596 1.96 19.66 -4.64
C VAL A 596 1.98 20.16 -6.10
N ASP A 597 1.03 19.75 -6.94
CA ASP A 597 0.98 20.16 -8.35
C ASP A 597 0.74 21.69 -8.51
N PRO A 598 1.59 22.43 -9.24
CA PRO A 598 1.49 23.88 -9.40
C PRO A 598 0.27 24.42 -10.19
N ASP A 599 -0.50 23.59 -10.91
CA ASP A 599 -1.61 24.07 -11.76
C ASP A 599 -2.99 24.16 -11.05
N GLU A 600 -3.08 23.85 -9.76
CA GLU A 600 -4.29 24.01 -8.93
C GLU A 600 -4.34 25.34 -8.18
N ASP A 601 -4.93 26.40 -8.77
CA ASP A 601 -5.53 27.51 -8.01
C ASP A 601 -6.98 27.74 -8.53
N ASP A 602 -7.93 27.74 -7.59
CA ASP A 602 -9.38 28.08 -7.65
C ASP A 602 -10.38 27.05 -8.25
N GLU A 603 -10.93 26.15 -7.43
CA GLU A 603 -12.38 26.01 -7.09
C GLU A 603 -12.63 24.77 -6.19
N ASP A 604 -13.66 24.87 -5.34
CA ASP A 604 -13.95 24.04 -4.16
C ASP A 604 -14.28 22.55 -4.42
N GLU A 605 -14.12 21.78 -3.34
CA GLU A 605 -14.25 20.34 -3.06
C GLU A 605 -15.45 19.57 -3.67
N GLU A 606 -15.25 18.29 -4.07
CA GLU A 606 -16.07 17.12 -3.65
C GLU A 606 -15.54 15.74 -4.18
N GLU A 607 -15.23 14.87 -3.20
CA GLU A 607 -15.29 13.38 -3.02
C GLU A 607 -14.99 12.29 -4.11
N GLU A 608 -14.06 11.41 -3.70
CA GLU A 608 -13.85 9.93 -3.81
C GLU A 608 -14.08 9.08 -5.11
N GLU A 609 -13.05 8.30 -5.53
CA GLU A 609 -12.96 6.81 -5.45
C GLU A 609 -11.93 6.19 -6.46
N ASP A 610 -11.07 5.31 -5.90
CA ASP A 610 -10.35 4.11 -6.41
C ASP A 610 -9.88 3.94 -7.89
N ASP A 611 -8.58 3.68 -8.08
CA ASP A 611 -8.05 2.43 -8.71
C ASP A 611 -6.48 2.41 -8.67
N ASP A 612 -5.96 1.38 -7.98
CA ASP A 612 -4.73 0.59 -8.16
C ASP A 612 -3.46 1.17 -8.85
N GLU A 613 -2.33 1.18 -8.10
CA GLU A 613 -0.96 1.25 -8.65
C GLU A 613 -0.11 0.02 -8.30
N GLU A 614 0.37 -0.67 -9.34
CA GLU A 614 1.35 -1.77 -9.29
C GLU A 614 2.81 -1.32 -9.39
N GLU A 615 3.66 -2.11 -8.73
CA GLU A 615 5.13 -2.17 -8.81
C GLU A 615 5.65 -2.63 -10.19
N ILE A 616 6.96 -2.45 -10.43
CA ILE A 616 7.66 -2.99 -11.61
C ILE A 616 8.25 -4.40 -11.28
N GLU A 617 7.60 -5.45 -11.78
CA GLU A 617 8.01 -6.88 -11.81
C GLU A 617 8.59 -7.30 -13.18
N ALA A 618 9.03 -8.56 -13.30
CA ALA A 618 9.29 -9.23 -14.58
C ALA A 618 8.13 -9.04 -15.58
N GLU A 619 8.45 -8.82 -16.86
CA GLU A 619 7.50 -8.35 -17.90
C GLU A 619 6.12 -9.06 -17.84
N PRO A 620 5.07 -8.37 -17.33
CA PRO A 620 3.78 -8.98 -17.06
C PRO A 620 2.98 -9.33 -18.35
N GLU A 621 2.05 -10.29 -18.24
CA GLU A 621 1.25 -10.88 -19.34
C GLU A 621 -0.24 -10.63 -19.09
N PHE A 622 -1.06 -10.49 -20.13
CA PHE A 622 -2.52 -10.38 -20.01
C PHE A 622 -3.19 -11.74 -20.21
N SER A 623 -3.99 -12.20 -19.25
CA SER A 623 -4.77 -13.44 -19.37
C SER A 623 -6.24 -13.10 -19.59
N TYR A 624 -6.89 -13.79 -20.52
CA TYR A 624 -8.33 -13.71 -20.73
C TYR A 624 -8.94 -15.10 -20.87
N THR A 625 -10.19 -15.22 -20.44
CA THR A 625 -11.04 -16.42 -20.50
C THR A 625 -12.35 -16.09 -21.21
N ASP A 626 -13.29 -17.05 -21.24
CA ASP A 626 -14.65 -16.81 -21.73
C ASP A 626 -15.33 -15.59 -21.05
N ARG A 627 -14.99 -15.29 -19.79
CA ARG A 627 -15.54 -14.17 -19.03
C ARG A 627 -15.25 -12.85 -19.69
N GLU A 628 -13.97 -12.59 -20.02
CA GLU A 628 -13.55 -11.35 -20.67
C GLU A 628 -14.11 -11.25 -22.10
N VAL A 629 -14.19 -12.38 -22.80
CA VAL A 629 -14.78 -12.48 -24.14
C VAL A 629 -16.27 -12.10 -24.10
N ILE A 630 -17.05 -12.70 -23.19
CA ILE A 630 -18.49 -12.44 -23.05
C ILE A 630 -18.72 -10.98 -22.64
N LEU A 631 -17.97 -10.48 -21.65
CA LEU A 631 -18.07 -9.10 -21.19
C LEU A 631 -17.82 -8.12 -22.35
N TYR A 632 -16.75 -8.33 -23.12
CA TYR A 632 -16.45 -7.50 -24.28
C TYR A 632 -17.53 -7.60 -25.36
N ASN A 633 -17.96 -8.82 -25.71
CA ASN A 633 -18.98 -9.05 -26.72
C ASN A 633 -20.29 -8.32 -26.38
N ILE A 634 -20.73 -8.36 -25.11
CA ILE A 634 -21.91 -7.61 -24.63
C ILE A 634 -21.66 -6.10 -24.72
N ALA A 635 -20.48 -5.64 -24.29
CA ALA A 635 -20.09 -4.23 -24.37
C ALA A 635 -20.03 -3.68 -25.80
N VAL A 636 -19.88 -4.54 -26.81
CA VAL A 636 -19.96 -4.18 -28.25
C VAL A 636 -21.27 -4.62 -28.91
N GLY A 637 -22.31 -4.84 -28.11
CA GLY A 637 -23.69 -4.93 -28.56
C GLY A 637 -24.26 -6.34 -28.69
N ALA A 638 -23.56 -7.39 -28.25
CA ALA A 638 -24.11 -8.74 -28.17
C ALA A 638 -25.31 -8.80 -27.23
N LYS A 639 -26.33 -9.54 -27.65
CA LYS A 639 -27.59 -9.70 -26.93
C LYS A 639 -27.69 -11.10 -26.37
N ALA A 640 -28.47 -11.25 -25.30
CA ALA A 640 -28.71 -12.54 -24.63
C ALA A 640 -29.21 -13.68 -25.54
N LYS A 641 -29.77 -13.37 -26.72
CA LYS A 641 -30.25 -14.36 -27.70
C LYS A 641 -29.19 -14.77 -28.74
N GLU A 642 -28.05 -14.11 -28.76
CA GLU A 642 -26.94 -14.39 -29.68
C GLU A 642 -25.93 -15.28 -28.95
N LEU A 643 -26.33 -16.53 -28.67
CA LEU A 643 -25.57 -17.45 -27.79
C LEU A 643 -24.11 -17.62 -28.21
N LYS A 644 -23.83 -17.65 -29.53
CA LYS A 644 -22.47 -17.61 -30.08
C LYS A 644 -21.57 -16.48 -29.55
N TYR A 645 -22.11 -15.45 -28.92
CA TYR A 645 -21.32 -14.34 -28.34
C TYR A 645 -21.37 -14.28 -26.80
N VAL A 646 -22.34 -14.93 -26.16
CA VAL A 646 -22.65 -14.71 -24.74
C VAL A 646 -22.76 -16.01 -23.93
N TYR A 647 -22.52 -17.15 -24.56
CA TYR A 647 -22.57 -18.45 -23.93
C TYR A 647 -21.39 -19.31 -24.38
N GLU A 648 -20.48 -19.56 -23.44
CA GLU A 648 -19.22 -20.27 -23.61
C GLU A 648 -19.39 -21.73 -24.06
N ASN A 649 -20.54 -22.34 -23.78
CA ASN A 649 -20.84 -23.71 -24.24
C ASN A 649 -21.66 -23.75 -25.55
N ASP A 650 -21.90 -22.61 -26.20
CA ASP A 650 -22.41 -22.63 -27.58
C ASP A 650 -21.36 -23.26 -28.50
N SER A 651 -21.78 -24.16 -29.38
CA SER A 651 -20.86 -24.85 -30.29
C SER A 651 -20.15 -23.91 -31.28
N ASP A 652 -20.63 -22.68 -31.42
CA ASP A 652 -20.08 -21.62 -32.25
C ASP A 652 -19.71 -20.39 -31.39
N PHE A 653 -19.25 -20.59 -30.14
CA PHE A 653 -18.79 -19.48 -29.30
C PHE A 653 -17.64 -18.71 -29.96
N GLN A 654 -17.80 -17.41 -30.13
CA GLN A 654 -16.99 -16.53 -30.97
C GLN A 654 -16.58 -15.26 -30.24
N VAL A 655 -15.36 -14.80 -30.55
CA VAL A 655 -14.84 -13.50 -30.12
C VAL A 655 -15.09 -12.47 -31.23
N VAL A 656 -15.67 -11.31 -30.91
CA VAL A 656 -15.74 -10.20 -31.87
C VAL A 656 -14.32 -9.71 -32.20
N PRO A 657 -13.88 -9.67 -33.48
CA PRO A 657 -12.48 -9.44 -33.87
C PRO A 657 -11.77 -8.21 -33.27
N THR A 658 -12.52 -7.16 -32.94
CA THR A 658 -11.98 -5.94 -32.33
C THR A 658 -11.52 -6.14 -30.88
N PHE A 659 -11.76 -7.31 -30.29
CA PHE A 659 -11.16 -7.76 -29.03
C PHE A 659 -9.63 -7.68 -29.06
N GLY A 660 -8.99 -7.78 -30.23
CA GLY A 660 -7.55 -7.62 -30.38
C GLY A 660 -6.98 -6.31 -29.83
N HIS A 661 -7.78 -5.24 -29.74
CA HIS A 661 -7.35 -4.00 -29.08
C HIS A 661 -7.35 -4.10 -27.56
N LEU A 662 -8.24 -4.92 -26.99
CA LEU A 662 -8.40 -5.12 -25.56
C LEU A 662 -7.13 -5.72 -24.95
N VAL A 663 -6.55 -6.66 -25.70
CA VAL A 663 -5.27 -7.31 -25.41
C VAL A 663 -4.12 -6.31 -25.36
N ILE A 664 -4.19 -5.23 -26.14
CA ILE A 664 -3.19 -4.15 -26.09
C ILE A 664 -3.41 -3.28 -24.86
N PHE A 665 -4.66 -2.90 -24.61
CA PHE A 665 -4.99 -1.93 -23.57
C PHE A 665 -4.76 -2.49 -22.17
N ASN A 666 -5.14 -3.75 -21.95
CA ASN A 666 -4.84 -4.47 -20.72
C ASN A 666 -3.43 -5.09 -20.73
N SER A 667 -2.62 -4.81 -21.76
CA SER A 667 -1.22 -5.20 -21.71
C SER A 667 -0.53 -4.35 -20.64
N PRO A 668 0.20 -4.99 -19.74
CA PRO A 668 0.92 -4.26 -18.70
C PRO A 668 2.26 -3.69 -19.23
N ALA A 669 2.58 -3.94 -20.51
CA ALA A 669 3.61 -3.20 -21.25
C ALA A 669 2.96 -2.05 -22.04
N SER A 670 3.68 -0.94 -22.22
CA SER A 670 3.21 0.19 -23.02
C SER A 670 4.36 0.85 -23.80
N MET A 671 4.01 1.67 -24.80
CA MET A 671 5.00 2.44 -25.53
C MET A 671 5.42 3.68 -24.73
N ALA A 672 6.72 3.81 -24.47
CA ALA A 672 7.28 5.00 -23.86
C ALA A 672 7.36 6.18 -24.86
N PHE A 673 6.24 6.90 -25.07
CA PHE A 673 6.18 8.09 -25.94
C PHE A 673 7.21 9.15 -25.56
N SER A 674 7.56 9.28 -24.27
CA SER A 674 8.58 10.20 -23.76
C SER A 674 9.99 9.93 -24.31
N LYS A 675 10.29 8.71 -24.77
CA LYS A 675 11.56 8.39 -25.44
C LYS A 675 11.61 8.86 -26.90
N LEU A 676 10.45 9.13 -27.49
CA LEU A 676 10.30 9.54 -28.89
C LEU A 676 10.01 11.04 -29.03
N LEU A 677 9.45 11.65 -27.98
CA LEU A 677 8.83 12.96 -28.03
C LEU A 677 9.33 13.87 -26.88
N LYS A 678 9.50 15.15 -27.18
CA LYS A 678 9.72 16.24 -26.21
C LYS A 678 8.40 16.93 -25.90
N ASN A 679 8.22 17.36 -24.66
CA ASN A 679 7.01 18.01 -24.15
C ASN A 679 5.74 17.13 -24.30
N PHE A 680 5.90 15.81 -24.26
CA PHE A 680 4.78 14.89 -24.32
C PHE A 680 3.89 15.05 -23.08
N ASN A 681 2.59 15.24 -23.31
CA ASN A 681 1.55 15.24 -22.29
C ASN A 681 0.41 14.31 -22.76
N ALA A 682 0.07 13.31 -21.96
CA ALA A 682 -0.95 12.31 -22.28
C ALA A 682 -2.36 12.93 -22.44
N MET A 683 -2.69 14.02 -21.75
CA MET A 683 -3.98 14.74 -21.89
C MET A 683 -4.17 15.34 -23.28
N PHE A 684 -3.09 15.54 -24.04
CA PHE A 684 -3.14 16.08 -25.39
C PHE A 684 -3.05 15.02 -26.47
N LEU A 685 -3.01 13.74 -26.11
CA LEU A 685 -3.02 12.61 -27.00
C LEU A 685 -4.45 12.31 -27.46
N LEU A 686 -4.66 12.31 -28.77
CA LEU A 686 -5.90 11.90 -29.40
C LEU A 686 -5.66 10.61 -30.19
N HIS A 687 -6.45 9.58 -29.90
CA HIS A 687 -6.45 8.32 -30.65
C HIS A 687 -7.13 8.54 -32.02
N GLY A 688 -6.34 8.65 -33.08
CA GLY A 688 -6.80 9.13 -34.38
C GLY A 688 -7.20 8.01 -35.35
N GLU A 689 -6.38 6.97 -35.48
CA GLU A 689 -6.65 5.81 -36.33
C GLU A 689 -6.26 4.52 -35.62
N HIS A 690 -6.97 3.43 -35.91
CA HIS A 690 -6.63 2.11 -35.42
C HIS A 690 -6.77 1.06 -36.53
N TYR A 691 -5.85 0.11 -36.55
CA TYR A 691 -5.86 -1.04 -37.44
C TYR A 691 -5.54 -2.31 -36.63
N ILE A 692 -6.28 -3.37 -36.92
CA ILE A 692 -6.14 -4.69 -36.30
C ILE A 692 -6.00 -5.73 -37.41
N LYS A 693 -5.02 -6.61 -37.28
CA LYS A 693 -4.88 -7.87 -38.03
C LYS A 693 -5.05 -9.03 -37.06
N LEU A 694 -5.98 -9.92 -37.38
CA LEU A 694 -6.05 -11.26 -36.81
C LEU A 694 -4.96 -12.10 -37.47
N GLU A 695 -3.97 -12.51 -36.69
CA GLU A 695 -2.90 -13.40 -37.16
C GLU A 695 -3.28 -14.88 -36.91
N GLN A 696 -4.27 -15.10 -36.05
CA GLN A 696 -4.91 -16.40 -35.78
C GLN A 696 -6.44 -16.29 -35.90
N TYR A 697 -7.07 -17.28 -36.56
CA TYR A 697 -8.52 -17.42 -36.65
C TYR A 697 -8.90 -18.92 -36.60
N PRO A 698 -9.92 -19.34 -35.81
CA PRO A 698 -10.70 -18.51 -34.89
C PRO A 698 -9.82 -17.92 -33.78
N ILE A 699 -10.26 -16.80 -33.22
CA ILE A 699 -9.55 -16.17 -32.09
C ILE A 699 -9.70 -17.11 -30.89
N PRO A 700 -8.62 -17.41 -30.14
CA PRO A 700 -8.73 -18.18 -28.91
C PRO A 700 -9.77 -17.56 -27.98
N THR A 701 -10.61 -18.39 -27.36
CA THR A 701 -11.62 -17.92 -26.38
C THR A 701 -11.03 -17.80 -24.98
N GLU A 702 -9.83 -18.34 -24.79
CA GLU A 702 -8.97 -18.16 -23.63
C GLU A 702 -7.52 -18.13 -24.12
N ALA A 703 -6.68 -17.26 -23.55
CA ALA A 703 -5.24 -17.29 -23.77
C ALA A 703 -4.52 -16.45 -22.72
N LYS A 704 -3.22 -16.69 -22.59
CA LYS A 704 -2.29 -15.82 -21.89
C LYS A 704 -1.38 -15.15 -22.90
N VAL A 705 -1.54 -13.86 -23.11
CA VAL A 705 -0.91 -13.11 -24.20
C VAL A 705 0.11 -12.11 -23.69
N LYS A 706 1.28 -12.12 -24.33
CA LYS A 706 2.34 -11.14 -24.15
C LYS A 706 2.35 -10.18 -25.34
N THR A 707 2.24 -8.89 -25.07
CA THR A 707 2.21 -7.85 -26.10
C THR A 707 3.52 -7.07 -26.11
N THR A 708 4.09 -6.89 -27.30
CA THR A 708 5.28 -6.07 -27.53
C THR A 708 4.90 -4.84 -28.35
N PHE A 709 5.58 -3.72 -28.10
CA PHE A 709 5.29 -2.42 -28.70
C PHE A 709 6.52 -1.88 -29.44
N SER A 710 6.31 -1.29 -30.61
CA SER A 710 7.39 -0.65 -31.37
C SER A 710 6.90 0.58 -32.13
N PRO A 711 7.67 1.69 -32.17
CA PRO A 711 7.32 2.81 -33.03
C PRO A 711 7.43 2.36 -34.49
N LEU A 712 6.45 2.75 -35.31
CA LEU A 712 6.49 2.54 -36.75
C LEU A 712 6.82 3.84 -37.49
N ALA A 713 6.27 4.97 -37.03
CA ALA A 713 6.59 6.29 -37.57
C ALA A 713 6.33 7.39 -36.54
N VAL A 714 7.14 8.44 -36.58
CA VAL A 714 6.92 9.72 -35.90
C VAL A 714 6.92 10.79 -37.00
N THR A 715 5.96 11.71 -36.98
CA THR A 715 5.86 12.79 -37.97
C THR A 715 5.48 14.10 -37.29
N GLN A 716 6.37 15.08 -37.34
CA GLN A 716 6.08 16.43 -36.86
C GLN A 716 5.10 17.14 -37.80
N LYS A 717 4.07 17.76 -37.23
CA LYS A 717 3.03 18.53 -37.92
C LYS A 717 2.80 19.86 -37.21
N GLY A 718 3.60 20.88 -37.57
CA GLY A 718 3.55 22.18 -36.92
C GLY A 718 3.98 22.07 -35.46
N THR A 719 3.12 22.50 -34.53
CA THR A 719 3.33 22.38 -33.07
C THR A 719 2.88 21.02 -32.49
N ASN A 720 2.45 20.08 -33.32
CA ASN A 720 1.90 18.78 -32.90
C ASN A 720 2.71 17.64 -33.52
N THR A 721 2.62 16.45 -32.94
CA THR A 721 3.30 15.26 -33.47
C THR A 721 2.30 14.13 -33.72
N VAL A 722 2.48 13.40 -34.81
CA VAL A 722 1.79 12.13 -35.06
C VAL A 722 2.73 10.99 -34.75
N VAL A 723 2.30 10.04 -33.92
CA VAL A 723 3.02 8.80 -33.67
C VAL A 723 2.18 7.62 -34.13
N VAL A 724 2.80 6.73 -34.91
CA VAL A 724 2.25 5.43 -35.27
C VAL A 724 2.96 4.38 -34.43
N GLN A 725 2.19 3.70 -33.59
CA GLN A 725 2.61 2.60 -32.75
C GLN A 725 2.20 1.28 -33.39
N GLY A 726 3.12 0.33 -33.50
CA GLY A 726 2.85 -1.07 -33.78
C GLY A 726 2.81 -1.88 -32.49
N SER A 727 1.95 -2.91 -32.45
CA SER A 727 2.01 -3.92 -31.40
C SER A 727 1.81 -5.33 -31.94
N LYS A 728 2.38 -6.31 -31.25
CA LYS A 728 2.27 -7.75 -31.55
C LYS A 728 1.97 -8.52 -30.27
N SER A 729 0.89 -9.30 -30.28
CA SER A 729 0.42 -10.07 -29.12
C SER A 729 0.59 -11.55 -29.41
N VAL A 730 1.46 -12.21 -28.63
CA VAL A 730 1.81 -13.62 -28.77
C VAL A 730 1.20 -14.38 -27.61
N ASP A 731 0.49 -15.47 -27.91
CA ASP A 731 0.06 -16.42 -26.89
C ASP A 731 1.31 -17.11 -26.31
N THR A 732 1.45 -17.02 -25.01
CA THR A 732 2.63 -17.46 -24.26
C THR A 732 2.65 -18.96 -24.05
N GLU A 733 1.51 -19.62 -24.17
CA GLU A 733 1.42 -21.08 -24.05
C GLU A 733 1.76 -21.75 -25.39
N THR A 734 1.20 -21.25 -26.49
CA THR A 734 1.40 -21.82 -27.82
C THR A 734 2.61 -21.23 -28.57
N GLY A 735 3.02 -20.02 -28.20
CA GLY A 735 4.02 -19.24 -28.94
C GLY A 735 3.49 -18.61 -30.23
N GLU A 736 2.19 -18.73 -30.51
CA GLU A 736 1.57 -18.24 -31.74
C GLU A 736 1.26 -16.75 -31.67
N LEU A 737 1.45 -16.04 -32.77
CA LEU A 737 1.07 -14.63 -32.90
C LEU A 737 -0.45 -14.56 -33.11
N VAL A 738 -1.17 -13.95 -32.17
CA VAL A 738 -2.64 -13.87 -32.19
C VAL A 738 -3.11 -12.58 -32.88
N PHE A 739 -2.52 -11.44 -32.49
CA PHE A 739 -2.90 -10.12 -33.01
C PHE A 739 -1.68 -9.29 -33.41
N SER A 740 -1.80 -8.57 -34.53
CA SER A 740 -0.92 -7.44 -34.86
C SER A 740 -1.75 -6.17 -34.99
N ASN A 741 -1.33 -5.07 -34.37
CA ASN A 741 -2.09 -3.83 -34.39
C ASN A 741 -1.22 -2.63 -34.81
N GLU A 742 -1.87 -1.60 -35.35
CA GLU A 742 -1.29 -0.28 -35.55
C GLU A 742 -2.22 0.80 -35.01
N ALA A 743 -1.75 1.61 -34.07
CA ALA A 743 -2.46 2.77 -33.54
C ALA A 743 -1.78 4.06 -33.98
N THR A 744 -2.56 5.03 -34.46
CA THR A 744 -2.07 6.36 -34.82
C THR A 744 -2.58 7.38 -33.82
N PHE A 745 -1.66 8.02 -33.13
CA PHE A 745 -1.92 9.04 -32.12
C PHE A 745 -1.56 10.43 -32.67
N PHE A 746 -2.45 11.39 -32.48
CA PHE A 746 -2.19 12.81 -32.75
C PHE A 746 -2.01 13.52 -31.41
N ILE A 747 -0.80 14.02 -31.14
CA ILE A 747 -0.41 14.56 -29.85
C ILE A 747 -0.15 16.05 -30.01
N ARG A 748 -0.89 16.88 -29.28
CA ARG A 748 -0.81 18.33 -29.38
C ARG A 748 0.35 18.91 -28.55
N ASN A 749 0.87 20.06 -28.97
CA ASN A 749 1.91 20.83 -28.26
C ASN A 749 3.15 20.01 -27.93
N CYS A 750 3.54 19.16 -28.88
CA CYS A 750 4.55 18.14 -28.70
C CYS A 750 5.52 18.18 -29.89
N GLU A 751 6.78 17.84 -29.62
CA GLU A 751 7.83 17.81 -30.64
C GLU A 751 8.42 16.40 -30.77
N GLY A 752 8.55 15.90 -31.98
CA GLY A 752 9.22 14.63 -32.27
C GLY A 752 10.03 14.72 -33.56
N GLU A 753 11.12 13.94 -33.65
CA GLU A 753 11.87 13.82 -34.90
C GLU A 753 11.02 13.10 -35.95
N THR A 754 10.80 13.71 -37.11
CA THR A 754 10.12 13.03 -38.21
C THR A 754 10.99 11.87 -38.70
N LYS A 755 10.56 10.65 -38.39
CA LYS A 755 11.34 9.43 -38.60
C LYS A 755 10.45 8.22 -38.80
N THR A 756 10.82 7.37 -39.75
CA THR A 756 10.21 6.06 -39.96
C THR A 756 11.07 5.00 -39.29
N TYR A 757 10.44 4.13 -38.50
CA TYR A 757 11.09 3.09 -37.71
C TYR A 757 10.79 1.68 -38.21
N GLY A 758 9.63 1.49 -38.87
CA GLY A 758 9.22 0.20 -39.40
C GLY A 758 8.23 0.34 -40.54
N GLU A 759 8.05 -0.75 -41.28
CA GLU A 759 7.03 -0.83 -42.33
C GLU A 759 5.63 -0.94 -41.72
N ARG A 760 4.67 -0.30 -42.38
CA ARG A 760 3.25 -0.36 -42.03
C ARG A 760 2.53 -1.31 -42.99
N LYS A 761 1.51 -2.01 -42.51
CA LYS A 761 0.69 -2.92 -43.33
C LYS A 761 -0.05 -2.12 -44.40
N THR A 762 -0.10 -2.65 -45.62
CA THR A 762 -0.74 -1.98 -46.77
C THR A 762 -2.19 -1.57 -46.48
N PHE A 763 -2.96 -2.45 -45.84
CA PHE A 763 -4.35 -2.17 -45.47
C PHE A 763 -4.44 -1.05 -44.42
N ALA A 764 -3.55 -1.04 -43.42
CA ALA A 764 -3.46 0.03 -42.42
C ALA A 764 -3.20 1.41 -43.04
N THR A 765 -2.46 1.47 -44.15
CA THR A 765 -2.18 2.73 -44.87
C THR A 765 -3.16 3.07 -46.00
N SER A 766 -4.02 2.14 -46.40
CA SER A 766 -4.93 2.31 -47.53
C SER A 766 -6.02 3.37 -47.24
N LEU A 767 -6.46 4.07 -48.28
CA LEU A 767 -7.55 5.04 -48.21
C LEU A 767 -8.87 4.36 -48.60
N PHE A 768 -9.80 4.27 -47.67
CA PHE A 768 -11.13 3.68 -47.83
C PHE A 768 -12.18 4.79 -47.85
N THR A 769 -12.25 5.52 -48.96
CA THR A 769 -13.24 6.59 -49.11
C THR A 769 -14.61 5.99 -49.36
N ALA A 770 -15.62 6.45 -48.61
CA ALA A 770 -17.00 6.02 -48.79
C ALA A 770 -17.49 6.29 -50.23
N PRO A 771 -18.02 5.28 -50.94
CA PRO A 771 -18.63 5.47 -52.26
C PRO A 771 -19.80 6.45 -52.24
N LYS A 772 -20.05 7.11 -53.38
CA LYS A 772 -21.23 7.96 -53.59
C LYS A 772 -22.49 7.15 -53.98
N SER A 773 -22.35 5.85 -54.22
CA SER A 773 -23.47 4.96 -54.52
C SER A 773 -24.30 4.68 -53.27
N ALA A 774 -25.52 4.16 -53.44
CA ALA A 774 -26.29 3.64 -52.30
C ALA A 774 -25.49 2.56 -51.54
N PRO A 775 -25.57 2.52 -50.20
CA PRO A 775 -24.92 1.48 -49.40
C PRO A 775 -25.56 0.11 -49.62
N ASP A 776 -24.74 -0.93 -49.56
CA ASP A 776 -25.16 -2.33 -49.64
C ASP A 776 -25.77 -2.83 -48.32
N PHE A 777 -25.44 -2.14 -47.22
CA PHE A 777 -25.96 -2.42 -45.89
C PHE A 777 -26.04 -1.16 -45.04
N GLU A 778 -27.12 -1.07 -44.27
CA GLU A 778 -27.28 -0.08 -43.22
C GLU A 778 -27.77 -0.77 -41.95
N ALA A 779 -27.21 -0.39 -40.79
CA ALA A 779 -27.67 -0.83 -39.49
C ALA A 779 -27.80 0.38 -38.55
N THR A 780 -28.88 0.40 -37.77
CA THR A 780 -29.10 1.40 -36.73
C THR A 780 -28.88 0.74 -35.37
N ILE A 781 -28.05 1.36 -34.54
CA ILE A 781 -27.62 0.83 -33.25
C ILE A 781 -27.93 1.89 -32.18
N PRO A 782 -28.93 1.68 -31.33
CA PRO A 782 -29.13 2.55 -30.18
C PRO A 782 -27.98 2.35 -29.17
N VAL A 783 -27.35 3.45 -28.75
CA VAL A 783 -26.30 3.44 -27.73
C VAL A 783 -26.97 3.61 -26.38
N SER A 784 -26.82 2.63 -25.48
CA SER A 784 -27.32 2.75 -24.11
C SER A 784 -26.66 3.94 -23.40
N GLU A 785 -27.37 4.58 -22.49
CA GLU A 785 -26.79 5.60 -21.60
C GLU A 785 -25.67 4.98 -20.74
N ASP A 786 -25.83 3.72 -20.34
CA ASP A 786 -24.84 2.98 -19.56
C ASP A 786 -23.70 2.35 -20.38
N LEU A 787 -23.68 2.53 -21.70
CA LEU A 787 -22.74 1.75 -22.54
C LEU A 787 -21.29 2.09 -22.24
N ALA A 788 -20.98 3.35 -21.95
CA ALA A 788 -19.63 3.74 -21.58
C ALA A 788 -19.22 3.13 -20.23
N ALA A 789 -20.15 3.06 -19.26
CA ALA A 789 -19.95 2.39 -17.97
C ALA A 789 -19.72 0.88 -18.10
N LEU A 790 -20.42 0.22 -19.03
CA LEU A 790 -20.19 -1.20 -19.31
C LEU A 790 -18.87 -1.43 -20.06
N TYR A 791 -18.59 -0.62 -21.08
CA TYR A 791 -17.40 -0.81 -21.92
C TYR A 791 -16.10 -0.61 -21.16
N ARG A 792 -16.04 0.36 -20.24
CA ARG A 792 -14.83 0.60 -19.42
C ARG A 792 -14.44 -0.61 -18.56
N LEU A 793 -15.39 -1.47 -18.18
CA LEU A 793 -15.09 -2.71 -17.44
C LEU A 793 -14.24 -3.70 -18.24
N THR A 794 -14.16 -3.53 -19.56
CA THR A 794 -13.30 -4.37 -20.41
C THR A 794 -11.82 -3.98 -20.31
N GLY A 795 -11.49 -2.75 -19.89
CA GLY A 795 -10.11 -2.34 -19.60
C GLY A 795 -9.86 -0.83 -19.64
N ASP A 796 -10.49 -0.08 -20.55
CA ASP A 796 -10.29 1.37 -20.66
C ASP A 796 -11.03 2.14 -19.57
N ARG A 797 -10.32 2.47 -18.49
CA ARG A 797 -10.86 3.12 -17.28
C ARG A 797 -10.85 4.65 -17.33
N ASN A 798 -10.47 5.27 -18.45
CA ASN A 798 -10.30 6.72 -18.56
C ASN A 798 -11.57 7.49 -18.08
N PRO A 799 -11.44 8.39 -17.08
CA PRO A 799 -12.58 9.12 -16.51
C PRO A 799 -13.38 9.94 -17.52
N LEU A 800 -12.77 10.35 -18.63
CA LEU A 800 -13.43 11.02 -19.77
C LEU A 800 -14.72 10.34 -20.25
N HIS A 801 -14.83 9.04 -20.04
CA HIS A 801 -15.95 8.22 -20.50
C HIS A 801 -17.07 8.05 -19.48
N ILE A 802 -16.90 8.51 -18.24
CA ILE A 802 -17.91 8.32 -17.17
C ILE A 802 -18.12 9.56 -16.29
N ASP A 803 -17.06 10.31 -15.99
CA ASP A 803 -17.11 11.48 -15.11
C ASP A 803 -17.41 12.77 -15.91
N PRO A 804 -18.54 13.44 -15.64
CA PRO A 804 -18.89 14.71 -16.26
C PRO A 804 -17.86 15.83 -16.02
N ALA A 805 -17.24 15.90 -14.85
CA ALA A 805 -16.27 16.94 -14.50
C ALA A 805 -15.00 16.78 -15.34
N PHE A 806 -14.45 15.57 -15.41
CA PHE A 806 -13.31 15.26 -16.26
C PHE A 806 -13.60 15.49 -17.75
N ALA A 807 -14.79 15.08 -18.22
CA ALA A 807 -15.20 15.32 -19.60
C ALA A 807 -15.27 16.82 -19.94
N ALA A 808 -15.81 17.64 -19.03
CA ALA A 808 -15.84 19.09 -19.16
C ALA A 808 -14.43 19.69 -19.20
N GLY A 809 -13.51 19.23 -18.34
CA GLY A 809 -12.09 19.62 -18.35
C GLY A 809 -11.40 19.31 -19.67
N ALA A 810 -11.76 18.19 -20.31
CA ALA A 810 -11.32 17.81 -21.66
C ALA A 810 -12.06 18.53 -22.80
N LYS A 811 -12.96 19.48 -22.48
CA LYS A 811 -13.76 20.29 -23.41
C LYS A 811 -14.83 19.49 -24.17
N PHE A 812 -15.45 18.52 -23.49
CA PHE A 812 -16.67 17.85 -23.95
C PHE A 812 -17.84 18.23 -23.05
N ASP A 813 -19.02 18.39 -23.64
CA ASP A 813 -20.21 18.84 -22.91
C ASP A 813 -20.73 17.80 -21.88
N LYS A 814 -20.36 16.52 -22.05
CA LYS A 814 -20.68 15.39 -21.16
C LYS A 814 -19.78 14.19 -21.50
N PRO A 815 -19.76 13.11 -20.70
CA PRO A 815 -18.97 11.92 -20.99
C PRO A 815 -19.27 11.33 -22.37
N ILE A 816 -18.21 10.98 -23.11
CA ILE A 816 -18.32 10.41 -24.46
C ILE A 816 -18.13 8.89 -24.43
N LEU A 817 -18.72 8.16 -25.36
CA LEU A 817 -18.42 6.76 -25.58
C LEU A 817 -16.99 6.61 -26.13
N HIS A 818 -16.26 5.60 -25.65
CA HIS A 818 -14.97 5.20 -26.20
C HIS A 818 -15.02 5.07 -27.74
N GLY A 819 -14.03 5.63 -28.43
CA GLY A 819 -13.91 5.47 -29.88
C GLY A 819 -13.81 3.99 -30.28
N MET A 820 -13.09 3.20 -29.48
CA MET A 820 -13.00 1.74 -29.64
C MET A 820 -14.32 1.02 -29.35
N GLY A 821 -15.19 1.57 -28.48
CA GLY A 821 -16.54 1.07 -28.29
C GLY A 821 -17.41 1.26 -29.53
N THR A 822 -17.35 2.45 -30.14
CA THR A 822 -18.01 2.74 -31.43
C THR A 822 -17.48 1.84 -32.54
N TYR A 823 -16.18 1.58 -32.55
CA TYR A 823 -15.51 0.66 -33.48
C TYR A 823 -15.98 -0.78 -33.31
N GLY A 824 -16.09 -1.26 -32.07
CA GLY A 824 -16.60 -2.59 -31.75
C GLY A 824 -18.06 -2.78 -32.18
N LEU A 825 -18.94 -1.83 -31.87
CA LEU A 825 -20.35 -1.87 -32.30
C LEU A 825 -20.46 -1.97 -33.83
N SER A 826 -19.65 -1.18 -34.55
CA SER A 826 -19.62 -1.19 -36.00
C SER A 826 -19.10 -2.52 -36.55
N ALA A 827 -18.02 -3.03 -35.95
CA ALA A 827 -17.42 -4.31 -36.34
C ALA A 827 -18.37 -5.49 -36.15
N LYS A 828 -19.11 -5.55 -35.04
CA LYS A 828 -20.06 -6.65 -34.78
C LYS A 828 -21.16 -6.70 -35.84
N VAL A 829 -21.81 -5.58 -36.16
CA VAL A 829 -22.88 -5.60 -37.17
C VAL A 829 -22.38 -5.96 -38.57
N LEU A 830 -21.13 -5.61 -38.88
CA LEU A 830 -20.49 -6.02 -40.14
C LEU A 830 -20.11 -7.49 -40.13
N LEU A 831 -19.62 -8.02 -39.00
CA LEU A 831 -19.37 -9.45 -38.79
C LEU A 831 -20.66 -10.26 -39.00
N ASP A 832 -21.75 -9.86 -38.36
CA ASP A 832 -23.06 -10.53 -38.48
C ASP A 832 -23.61 -10.45 -39.91
N ARG A 833 -23.36 -9.35 -40.63
CA ARG A 833 -23.90 -9.15 -41.98
C ARG A 833 -23.09 -9.82 -43.08
N PHE A 834 -21.78 -9.66 -43.05
CA PHE A 834 -20.87 -10.00 -44.14
C PHE A 834 -20.00 -11.22 -43.87
N GLY A 835 -19.92 -11.67 -42.62
CA GLY A 835 -19.11 -12.81 -42.18
C GLY A 835 -17.76 -12.41 -41.59
N ALA A 836 -16.96 -13.43 -41.27
CA ALA A 836 -15.67 -13.27 -40.63
C ALA A 836 -14.70 -12.42 -41.46
N PHE A 837 -13.87 -11.63 -40.77
CA PHE A 837 -12.85 -10.78 -41.36
C PHE A 837 -11.56 -10.87 -40.53
N ASP A 838 -10.42 -10.71 -41.18
CA ASP A 838 -9.11 -10.79 -40.53
C ASP A 838 -8.39 -9.44 -40.45
N GLU A 839 -8.85 -8.41 -41.15
CA GLU A 839 -8.32 -7.04 -41.06
C GLU A 839 -9.46 -6.06 -40.85
N ILE A 840 -9.24 -5.09 -39.99
CA ILE A 840 -10.13 -3.94 -39.83
C ILE A 840 -9.30 -2.68 -39.59
N LYS A 841 -9.70 -1.58 -40.22
CA LYS A 841 -9.15 -0.24 -40.04
C LYS A 841 -10.26 0.77 -39.84
N ALA A 842 -10.05 1.76 -38.98
CA ALA A 842 -10.88 2.97 -38.93
C ALA A 842 -10.08 4.23 -38.56
N ARG A 843 -10.61 5.38 -38.99
CA ARG A 843 -10.27 6.70 -38.46
C ARG A 843 -11.42 7.23 -37.61
N PHE A 844 -11.10 7.68 -36.41
CA PHE A 844 -12.02 8.37 -35.52
C PHE A 844 -12.10 9.84 -35.94
N THR A 845 -13.27 10.26 -36.42
CA THR A 845 -13.50 11.62 -36.94
C THR A 845 -14.51 12.43 -36.13
N GLY A 846 -15.17 11.79 -35.17
CA GLY A 846 -16.14 12.44 -34.30
C GLY A 846 -16.36 11.64 -33.03
N ILE A 847 -16.96 12.29 -32.05
CA ILE A 847 -17.36 11.70 -30.77
C ILE A 847 -18.77 11.11 -30.86
N VAL A 848 -19.10 10.24 -29.91
CA VAL A 848 -20.44 9.67 -29.72
C VAL A 848 -20.78 9.87 -28.25
N PHE A 849 -21.98 10.30 -27.94
CA PHE A 849 -22.46 10.35 -26.57
C PHE A 849 -23.32 9.12 -26.25
N PRO A 850 -23.22 8.54 -25.04
CA PRO A 850 -24.19 7.57 -24.57
C PRO A 850 -25.62 8.14 -24.67
N GLY A 851 -26.58 7.28 -25.08
CA GLY A 851 -27.96 7.67 -25.40
C GLY A 851 -28.20 8.06 -26.86
N GLU A 852 -27.16 8.31 -27.67
CA GLU A 852 -27.32 8.59 -29.10
C GLU A 852 -27.57 7.34 -29.95
N THR A 853 -27.87 7.53 -31.22
CA THR A 853 -28.06 6.45 -32.19
C THR A 853 -26.97 6.47 -33.23
N LEU A 854 -26.32 5.32 -33.41
CA LEU A 854 -25.36 5.12 -34.49
C LEU A 854 -26.05 4.54 -35.73
N LYS A 855 -25.65 5.02 -36.91
CA LYS A 855 -25.99 4.41 -38.20
C LYS A 855 -24.72 3.96 -38.91
N VAL A 856 -24.51 2.66 -38.97
CA VAL A 856 -23.43 2.05 -39.75
C VAL A 856 -23.91 1.88 -41.19
N VAL A 857 -23.17 2.43 -42.14
CA VAL A 857 -23.43 2.27 -43.59
C VAL A 857 -22.22 1.65 -44.25
N ALA A 858 -22.44 0.68 -45.13
CA ALA A 858 -21.36 -0.13 -45.68
C ALA A 858 -21.55 -0.46 -47.17
N TRP A 859 -20.42 -0.58 -47.88
CA TRP A 859 -20.33 -0.89 -49.30
C TRP A 859 -19.32 -2.02 -49.51
N LYS A 860 -19.76 -3.12 -50.11
CA LYS A 860 -18.92 -4.29 -50.39
C LYS A 860 -18.28 -4.16 -51.76
N GLN A 861 -16.95 -4.23 -51.80
CA GLN A 861 -16.13 -4.22 -53.01
C GLN A 861 -15.19 -5.42 -52.99
N GLY A 862 -15.63 -6.53 -53.59
CA GLY A 862 -14.88 -7.79 -53.56
C GLY A 862 -14.84 -8.38 -52.15
N ASP A 863 -13.63 -8.58 -51.62
CA ASP A 863 -13.34 -9.04 -50.25
C ASP A 863 -13.25 -7.88 -49.24
N VAL A 864 -13.32 -6.63 -49.68
CA VAL A 864 -13.28 -5.46 -48.78
C VAL A 864 -14.68 -4.89 -48.59
N VAL A 865 -15.03 -4.56 -47.34
CA VAL A 865 -16.25 -3.80 -47.02
C VAL A 865 -15.84 -2.46 -46.44
N ILE A 866 -16.07 -1.39 -47.21
CA ILE A 866 -15.85 -0.01 -46.76
C ILE A 866 -17.05 0.39 -45.91
N PHE A 867 -16.84 1.08 -44.79
CA PHE A 867 -17.94 1.54 -43.93
C PHE A 867 -17.73 2.93 -43.35
N GLN A 868 -18.83 3.53 -42.91
CA GLN A 868 -18.86 4.71 -42.06
C GLN A 868 -19.84 4.50 -40.91
N THR A 869 -19.58 5.16 -39.79
CA THR A 869 -20.51 5.18 -38.66
C THR A 869 -20.91 6.61 -38.39
N HIS A 870 -22.21 6.88 -38.55
CA HIS A 870 -22.83 8.19 -38.39
C HIS A 870 -23.52 8.27 -37.03
N VAL A 871 -23.54 9.46 -36.43
CA VAL A 871 -24.39 9.80 -35.30
C VAL A 871 -25.65 10.43 -35.85
N VAL A 872 -26.79 9.78 -35.66
CA VAL A 872 -28.05 10.14 -36.32
C VAL A 872 -28.54 11.51 -35.87
N GLU A 873 -28.53 11.76 -34.57
CA GLU A 873 -29.09 12.95 -33.93
C GLU A 873 -28.35 14.22 -34.37
N ARG A 874 -27.02 14.13 -34.52
CA ARG A 874 -26.16 15.25 -34.88
C ARG A 874 -25.82 15.34 -36.36
N GLY A 875 -26.12 14.31 -37.15
CA GLY A 875 -25.74 14.23 -38.56
C GLY A 875 -24.22 14.26 -38.78
N THR A 876 -23.43 13.82 -37.79
CA THR A 876 -21.97 13.81 -37.82
C THR A 876 -21.41 12.42 -38.06
N ILE A 877 -20.17 12.32 -38.56
CA ILE A 877 -19.49 11.04 -38.79
C ILE A 877 -18.51 10.74 -37.65
N ALA A 878 -18.78 9.69 -36.89
CA ALA A 878 -17.90 9.22 -35.81
C ALA A 878 -16.73 8.39 -36.35
N ILE A 879 -16.99 7.49 -37.29
CA ILE A 879 -15.97 6.66 -37.95
C ILE A 879 -15.99 6.88 -39.45
N ASN A 880 -14.81 7.16 -40.01
CA ASN A 880 -14.59 7.36 -41.43
C ASN A 880 -13.30 6.67 -41.89
N ASN A 881 -13.03 6.67 -43.20
CA ASN A 881 -11.85 6.04 -43.80
C ASN A 881 -11.64 4.60 -43.29
N ALA A 882 -12.73 3.83 -43.22
CA ALA A 882 -12.79 2.58 -42.51
C ALA A 882 -13.19 1.43 -43.43
N ALA A 883 -12.62 0.25 -43.18
CA ALA A 883 -12.95 -0.97 -43.91
C ALA A 883 -12.63 -2.22 -43.09
N ILE A 884 -13.35 -3.30 -43.39
CA ILE A 884 -12.97 -4.68 -43.03
C ILE A 884 -12.52 -5.44 -44.28
N LYS A 885 -11.63 -6.41 -44.11
CA LYS A 885 -11.26 -7.37 -45.15
C LYS A 885 -11.78 -8.76 -44.77
N LEU A 886 -12.75 -9.23 -45.52
CA LEU A 886 -13.38 -10.52 -45.29
C LEU A 886 -12.38 -11.66 -45.46
N LEU A 887 -12.44 -12.63 -44.55
CA LEU A 887 -11.83 -13.93 -44.77
C LEU A 887 -12.56 -14.53 -45.98
N GLY A 888 -11.82 -14.88 -47.04
CA GLY A 888 -12.41 -15.57 -48.20
C GLY A 888 -13.08 -16.90 -47.80
N ASN A 889 -13.59 -17.69 -48.75
CA ASN A 889 -14.26 -19.00 -48.52
C ASN A 889 -13.40 -20.10 -47.80
N LYS A 890 -12.37 -19.74 -47.05
CA LYS A 890 -11.57 -20.61 -46.17
C LYS A 890 -12.11 -20.62 -44.73
N ALA A 891 -13.43 -20.71 -44.56
CA ALA A 891 -14.02 -21.13 -43.28
C ALA A 891 -13.90 -22.65 -43.20
N ASN A 892 -12.72 -23.13 -42.77
CA ASN A 892 -12.42 -24.47 -42.22
C ASN A 892 -10.90 -24.58 -42.06
N LEU A 893 -10.39 -24.05 -40.96
CA LEU A 893 -9.25 -24.61 -40.23
C LEU A 893 -9.59 -24.56 -38.75
#